data_AF-A0A7C3PI94-F1
#
_entry.id   AF-A0A7C3PI94-F1
#
_cell.length_a   1.000
_cell.length_b   1.000
_cell.length_c   1.000
_cell.angle_alpha   90.00
_cell.angle_beta   90.00
_cell.angle_gamma   90.00
#
_symmetry.space_group_name_H-M   'P 1'
#
loop_
_entity.id
_entity.type
_entity.pdbx_description
1 polymer ?
#
loop_
_entity_poly.entity_id
_entity_poly.type
_entity_poly.pdbx_seq_one_letter_code
_entity_poly.pdbx_strand_id
1 'polypeptide(L)'
;MQTQVQADQEPDAPYRVYAPHWSNEAGLSTTIFIRNVQINRALTAKVSLILNHRTITLPQTRVDSLRTIAIDVAKELANRGERVEQSGGAIIDFEAQSAGGVRAYAQVLDTIKGISFTFPFMLDGSSAPGPLEAVAWYPSNNTDAFIALQNTTEMTTAATATLFVSGRAISLGQRQLKPREVVTIKLPSPEGLGTNNGPHSAGVRVEYDGNPGAVVAQGWVVDERIGFSAPFTFRHRSNCNCSGDTQHLYGVGVQIGSAGAMMGLAPGTIFSPYLAARNNSDKPLAVRPIFSYSAGNGIEKATLPTISLGPQESTLVNLREFQEAGIIPLSVGEGNIDLQYNGEAGALIAELASVDQRGGFVSPVPLICNGNKELHMTFWRTDGDWHSLVTIENIASVENDVEITISYPGGRYVLEKRIAAGETIMVSINELQQSQAIPASAKVGGINIWSRNVVNGLVINAMLVNPVARTCGECGAQGWVTKCWLTDSQDINITSLRQHAVGDQFRIFIRIQWTGGLIEAVDANCWSSSNTTVASCVDNQVAANSTGTATITGRSVGTYPTNETCSNPQQLDRSGSLTVVVPTVSFSSDSLSTYLPTNGNNINFTATISPSTAFGLIRFELYDISRFVGDAMNHGTETTPDYDFGSSQSGFNAPIVTGSGASTVIQIQTSGIATTVTASIYSRDFGGFCKLRVIANIFGTDYTGTLSGTSNTFARIPKDDNDNKMPDAGWTAESAQINEANTAPASDQDNNPAGNGTNGDGLTDFEEYRGVYVRGNHKRLNPFQKDLFIDSDMSVNIGYANNLPVTKHWVSASELDSNRYINFNYTNSGFGGNIQAHINQRGVLVRQVVGDALVFGATTCGAPCNPNTTTVSQIFVDVIRSFTPPDKTPAANNPPSDPPDDNAFKQVTGHEIGHTIGVGHYDYNGTRLTVMVNGFSWAAPNPPDPPPYWTNIPSQYDATDNGQIRLH
;
A
#
# COMPACT_ATOMS: atom_id res chain seq x y z
N MET A 1 6.08 -36.46 13.33
CA MET A 1 7.19 -36.90 12.45
C MET A 1 6.57 -37.26 11.10
N GLN A 2 6.87 -36.66 9.95
CA GLN A 2 7.68 -35.49 9.60
C GLN A 2 6.75 -34.46 8.95
N THR A 3 6.71 -33.27 9.53
CA THR A 3 6.10 -32.06 8.99
C THR A 3 6.93 -31.60 7.78
N GLN A 4 6.36 -31.69 6.57
CA GLN A 4 6.88 -30.90 5.45
C GLN A 4 6.49 -29.44 5.72
N VAL A 5 7.47 -28.69 6.23
CA VAL A 5 7.44 -27.24 6.24
C VAL A 5 7.40 -26.81 4.77
N GLN A 6 6.25 -26.30 4.35
CA GLN A 6 6.09 -25.56 3.11
C GLN A 6 7.07 -24.38 3.22
N ALA A 7 8.13 -24.39 2.42
CA ALA A 7 9.00 -23.24 2.32
C ALA A 7 8.16 -22.09 1.78
N ASP A 8 7.82 -21.14 2.66
CA ASP A 8 7.48 -19.79 2.26
C ASP A 8 8.58 -19.32 1.31
N GLN A 9 8.24 -19.11 0.03
CA GLN A 9 9.16 -18.37 -0.83
C GLN A 9 9.27 -16.97 -0.27
N GLU A 10 10.49 -16.60 0.14
CA GLU A 10 10.83 -15.24 0.54
C GLU A 10 10.33 -14.22 -0.50
N PRO A 11 9.85 -13.04 -0.07
CA PRO A 11 9.28 -12.03 -0.98
C PRO A 11 10.26 -11.41 -2.00
N ASP A 12 11.52 -11.86 -2.07
CA ASP A 12 12.61 -11.19 -2.81
C ASP A 12 13.42 -12.12 -3.75
N ALA A 13 13.01 -13.36 -4.01
CA ALA A 13 13.75 -14.23 -4.93
C ALA A 13 13.53 -13.83 -6.40
N PRO A 14 14.58 -13.52 -7.20
CA PRO A 14 14.43 -13.21 -8.61
C PRO A 14 13.92 -14.42 -9.39
N TYR A 15 13.03 -14.18 -10.35
CA TYR A 15 12.63 -15.19 -11.32
C TYR A 15 13.77 -15.51 -12.28
N ARG A 16 13.80 -16.73 -12.79
CA ARG A 16 14.89 -17.24 -13.62
C ARG A 16 14.39 -17.97 -14.87
N VAL A 17 15.00 -17.65 -16.01
CA VAL A 17 14.77 -18.36 -17.29
C VAL A 17 16.09 -18.78 -17.94
N TYR A 18 16.05 -19.82 -18.77
CA TYR A 18 17.20 -20.57 -19.27
C TYR A 18 17.16 -20.75 -20.79
N ALA A 19 18.28 -20.55 -21.48
CA ALA A 19 18.47 -20.96 -22.86
C ALA A 19 19.64 -21.94 -22.94
N PRO A 20 19.40 -23.22 -23.29
CA PRO A 20 20.44 -24.26 -23.27
C PRO A 20 21.47 -24.09 -24.38
N HIS A 21 21.28 -23.18 -25.35
CA HIS A 21 22.26 -22.94 -26.38
C HIS A 21 22.32 -21.49 -26.86
N TRP A 22 23.55 -21.01 -27.03
CA TRP A 22 23.95 -19.92 -27.89
C TRP A 22 25.33 -20.25 -28.47
N SER A 23 25.67 -19.64 -29.61
CA SER A 23 26.98 -19.85 -30.23
C SER A 23 27.45 -18.61 -30.99
N ASN A 24 28.72 -18.29 -30.82
CA ASN A 24 29.48 -17.38 -31.69
C ASN A 24 30.58 -18.12 -32.45
N GLU A 25 30.49 -19.45 -32.55
CA GLU A 25 31.51 -20.27 -33.21
C GLU A 25 31.25 -20.35 -34.71
N ALA A 26 32.32 -20.53 -35.48
CA ALA A 26 32.25 -20.88 -36.90
C ALA A 26 31.51 -19.87 -37.79
N GLY A 27 31.56 -18.57 -37.41
CA GLY A 27 30.91 -17.47 -38.11
C GLY A 27 29.52 -17.13 -37.60
N LEU A 28 29.00 -17.88 -36.61
CA LEU A 28 27.74 -17.56 -35.94
C LEU A 28 27.88 -16.31 -35.06
N SER A 29 26.78 -15.59 -34.90
CA SER A 29 26.65 -14.43 -34.02
C SER A 29 25.36 -14.54 -33.24
N THR A 30 25.44 -14.47 -31.91
CA THR A 30 24.28 -14.50 -31.02
C THR A 30 23.89 -13.11 -30.53
N THR A 31 22.59 -12.79 -30.65
CA THR A 31 21.94 -11.67 -29.94
C THR A 31 20.86 -12.21 -29.00
N ILE A 32 20.93 -11.85 -27.71
CA ILE A 32 19.88 -12.15 -26.73
C ILE A 32 18.89 -10.98 -26.68
N PHE A 33 17.62 -11.23 -27.03
CA PHE A 33 16.54 -10.27 -26.90
C PHE A 33 15.79 -10.49 -25.58
N ILE A 34 15.51 -9.41 -24.85
CA ILE A 34 14.78 -9.44 -23.58
C ILE A 34 13.67 -8.40 -23.64
N ARG A 35 12.42 -8.85 -23.49
CA ARG A 35 11.23 -8.00 -23.44
C ARG A 35 10.64 -7.98 -22.05
N ASN A 36 10.41 -6.77 -21.55
CA ASN A 36 9.52 -6.56 -20.43
C ASN A 36 8.08 -6.47 -20.94
N VAL A 37 7.21 -7.39 -20.51
CA VAL A 37 5.79 -7.39 -20.90
C VAL A 37 4.89 -6.59 -19.95
N GLN A 38 5.44 -6.07 -18.85
CA GLN A 38 4.70 -5.24 -17.91
C GLN A 38 4.35 -3.88 -18.53
N ILE A 39 3.11 -3.45 -18.36
CA ILE A 39 2.57 -2.25 -19.01
C ILE A 39 3.04 -0.96 -18.32
N ASN A 40 3.14 -0.98 -16.99
CA ASN A 40 3.34 0.24 -16.18
C ASN A 40 4.60 0.20 -15.30
N ARG A 41 5.46 -0.81 -15.45
CA ARG A 41 6.62 -1.01 -14.56
C ARG A 41 7.85 -1.44 -15.36
N ALA A 42 8.98 -0.79 -15.08
CA ALA A 42 10.28 -1.25 -15.56
C ALA A 42 10.79 -2.41 -14.69
N LEU A 43 11.60 -3.28 -15.26
CA LEU A 43 12.27 -4.36 -14.53
C LEU A 43 13.77 -4.31 -14.70
N THR A 44 14.49 -4.99 -13.83
CA THR A 44 15.94 -5.19 -13.94
C THR A 44 16.19 -6.64 -14.34
N ALA A 45 16.88 -6.85 -15.45
CA ALA A 45 17.30 -8.16 -15.93
C ALA A 45 18.82 -8.32 -15.75
N LYS A 46 19.24 -9.48 -15.25
CA LYS A 46 20.63 -9.87 -15.04
C LYS A 46 20.90 -11.14 -15.84
N VAL A 47 21.66 -10.98 -16.92
CA VAL A 47 22.02 -12.10 -17.80
C VAL A 47 23.30 -12.75 -17.30
N SER A 48 23.34 -14.07 -17.25
CA SER A 48 24.55 -14.85 -17.00
C SER A 48 24.79 -15.82 -18.16
N LEU A 49 25.99 -15.79 -18.74
CA LEU A 49 26.45 -16.70 -19.78
C LEU A 49 27.20 -17.87 -19.13
N ILE A 50 26.77 -19.09 -19.42
CA ILE A 50 27.36 -20.33 -18.93
C ILE A 50 28.35 -20.84 -19.99
N LEU A 51 29.65 -20.73 -19.69
CA LEU A 51 30.73 -21.23 -20.54
C LEU A 51 31.22 -22.58 -20.02
N ASN A 52 31.96 -23.30 -20.85
CA ASN A 52 32.55 -24.60 -20.50
C ASN A 52 33.48 -24.54 -19.27
N HIS A 53 34.16 -23.40 -19.04
CA HIS A 53 35.10 -23.23 -17.92
C HIS A 53 34.57 -22.40 -16.75
N ARG A 54 33.56 -21.54 -16.95
CA ARG A 54 32.97 -20.70 -15.89
C ARG A 54 31.66 -20.04 -16.31
N THR A 55 30.93 -19.52 -15.33
CA THR A 55 29.79 -18.62 -15.56
C THR A 55 30.23 -17.15 -15.54
N ILE A 56 29.69 -16.35 -16.46
CA ILE A 56 29.93 -14.90 -16.55
C ILE A 56 28.64 -14.14 -16.41
N THR A 57 28.57 -13.32 -15.37
CA THR A 57 27.42 -12.44 -15.14
C THR A 57 27.64 -11.08 -15.81
N LEU A 58 26.71 -10.69 -16.67
CA LEU A 58 26.66 -9.39 -17.33
C LEU A 58 26.13 -8.30 -16.37
N PRO A 59 26.36 -7.00 -16.65
CA PRO A 59 25.82 -5.93 -15.82
C PRO A 59 24.29 -5.98 -15.82
N GLN A 60 23.69 -5.65 -14.67
CA GLN A 60 22.23 -5.52 -14.57
C GLN A 60 21.73 -4.46 -15.55
N THR A 61 20.71 -4.80 -16.33
CA THR A 61 20.14 -3.92 -17.34
C THR A 61 18.68 -3.61 -17.01
N ARG A 62 18.37 -2.32 -16.94
CA ARG A 62 16.99 -1.85 -16.76
C ARG A 62 16.23 -1.93 -18.10
N VAL A 63 15.09 -2.60 -18.07
CA VAL A 63 14.17 -2.77 -19.21
C VAL A 63 12.87 -2.04 -18.89
N ASP A 64 12.62 -0.91 -19.57
CA ASP A 64 11.38 -0.13 -19.40
C ASP A 64 10.12 -0.95 -19.69
N SER A 65 8.95 -0.46 -19.27
CA SER A 65 7.68 -1.12 -19.56
C SER A 65 7.45 -1.29 -21.06
N LEU A 66 6.94 -2.46 -21.45
CA LEU A 66 6.72 -2.88 -22.85
C LEU A 66 7.96 -2.78 -23.76
N ARG A 67 9.15 -2.59 -23.20
CA ARG A 67 10.39 -2.40 -23.97
C ARG A 67 11.07 -3.73 -24.22
N THR A 68 11.65 -3.84 -25.41
CA THR A 68 12.60 -4.90 -25.79
C THR A 68 14.01 -4.30 -25.85
N ILE A 69 14.98 -5.01 -25.27
CA ILE A 69 16.41 -4.74 -25.40
C ILE A 69 17.11 -5.90 -26.12
N ALA A 70 18.28 -5.63 -26.70
CA ALA A 70 19.11 -6.61 -27.38
C ALA A 70 20.53 -6.58 -26.80
N ILE A 71 21.09 -7.77 -26.55
CA ILE A 71 22.43 -7.96 -26.00
C ILE A 71 23.24 -8.76 -27.01
N ASP A 72 24.31 -8.15 -27.53
CA ASP A 72 25.28 -8.79 -28.41
C ASP A 72 26.26 -9.62 -27.56
N VAL A 73 26.19 -10.95 -27.69
CA VAL A 73 26.98 -11.86 -26.85
C VAL A 73 28.48 -11.74 -27.17
N ALA A 74 28.85 -11.58 -28.45
CA ALA A 74 30.24 -11.45 -28.87
C ALA A 74 30.89 -10.20 -28.27
N LYS A 75 30.17 -9.07 -28.32
CA LYS A 75 30.59 -7.81 -27.71
C LYS A 75 30.77 -7.94 -26.20
N GLU A 76 29.82 -8.58 -25.51
CA GLU A 76 29.89 -8.75 -24.05
C GLU A 76 31.01 -9.68 -23.60
N LEU A 77 31.32 -10.73 -24.37
CA LEU A 77 32.49 -11.58 -24.14
C LEU A 77 33.80 -10.79 -24.33
N ALA A 78 33.93 -10.06 -25.43
CA ALA A 78 35.11 -9.25 -25.72
C ALA A 78 35.37 -8.20 -24.62
N ASN A 79 34.33 -7.50 -24.16
CA ASN A 79 34.41 -6.51 -23.08
C ASN A 79 34.93 -7.10 -21.75
N ARG A 80 34.87 -8.42 -21.58
CA ARG A 80 35.25 -9.14 -20.36
C ARG A 80 36.53 -9.95 -20.53
N GLY A 81 37.24 -9.78 -21.64
CA GLY A 81 38.49 -10.48 -21.94
C GLY A 81 38.30 -11.97 -22.21
N GLU A 82 37.09 -12.39 -22.58
CA GLU A 82 36.82 -13.78 -22.99
C GLU A 82 37.05 -14.00 -24.47
N ARG A 83 37.25 -15.27 -24.85
CA ARG A 83 37.26 -15.67 -26.25
C ARG A 83 35.87 -15.38 -26.86
N VAL A 84 35.82 -14.73 -28.02
CA VAL A 84 34.54 -14.44 -28.68
C VAL A 84 33.95 -15.70 -29.32
N GLU A 85 34.79 -16.48 -30.01
CA GLU A 85 34.42 -17.73 -30.68
C GLU A 85 34.20 -18.86 -29.65
N GLN A 86 33.02 -18.91 -29.05
CA GLN A 86 32.62 -19.98 -28.14
C GLN A 86 31.10 -20.14 -28.12
N SER A 87 30.64 -21.25 -27.54
CA SER A 87 29.24 -21.58 -27.33
C SER A 87 28.97 -21.89 -25.86
N GLY A 88 27.70 -21.87 -25.47
CA GLY A 88 27.29 -22.09 -24.08
C GLY A 88 25.78 -22.04 -23.88
N GLY A 89 25.35 -21.92 -22.63
CA GLY A 89 23.96 -21.62 -22.29
C GLY A 89 23.83 -20.26 -21.61
N ALA A 90 22.61 -19.77 -21.42
CA ALA A 90 22.35 -18.49 -20.79
C ALA A 90 21.25 -18.59 -19.73
N ILE A 91 21.33 -17.72 -18.74
CA ILE A 91 20.37 -17.56 -17.65
C ILE A 91 19.99 -16.08 -17.58
N ILE A 92 18.72 -15.78 -17.35
CA ILE A 92 18.27 -14.41 -17.03
C ILE A 92 17.58 -14.45 -15.69
N ASP A 93 18.16 -13.77 -14.70
CA ASP A 93 17.53 -13.44 -13.43
C ASP A 93 16.81 -12.10 -13.55
N PHE A 94 15.59 -11.97 -13.05
CA PHE A 94 14.87 -10.70 -13.06
C PHE A 94 13.84 -10.59 -11.94
N GLU A 95 13.60 -9.36 -11.53
CA GLU A 95 12.54 -9.02 -10.59
C GLU A 95 11.29 -8.59 -11.35
N ALA A 96 10.22 -9.36 -11.18
CA ALA A 96 8.90 -9.05 -11.71
C ALA A 96 7.86 -9.54 -10.70
N GLN A 97 6.58 -9.26 -10.94
CA GLN A 97 5.50 -9.88 -10.15
C GLN A 97 5.42 -11.40 -10.38
N SER A 98 6.19 -11.92 -11.33
CA SER A 98 6.06 -13.26 -11.88
C SER A 98 7.08 -13.60 -12.97
N ALA A 99 7.25 -14.89 -13.21
CA ALA A 99 8.25 -15.44 -14.11
C ALA A 99 8.03 -15.18 -15.61
N GLY A 100 6.91 -14.59 -16.02
CA GLY A 100 6.73 -14.18 -17.41
C GLY A 100 6.64 -12.68 -17.61
N GLY A 101 6.91 -11.88 -16.58
CA GLY A 101 7.17 -10.46 -16.73
C GLY A 101 8.32 -10.18 -17.72
N VAL A 102 9.15 -11.20 -18.01
CA VAL A 102 10.13 -11.23 -19.09
C VAL A 102 9.76 -12.28 -20.14
N ARG A 103 9.93 -11.92 -21.41
CA ARG A 103 10.08 -12.86 -22.52
C ARG A 103 11.46 -12.68 -23.13
N ALA A 104 12.16 -13.76 -23.45
CA ALA A 104 13.52 -13.67 -23.99
C ALA A 104 13.85 -14.78 -24.98
N TYR A 105 14.74 -14.47 -25.93
CA TYR A 105 15.22 -15.37 -26.97
C TYR A 105 16.70 -15.15 -27.25
N ALA A 106 17.44 -16.21 -27.55
CA ALA A 106 18.75 -16.12 -28.18
C ALA A 106 18.58 -16.35 -29.69
N GLN A 107 18.82 -15.30 -30.48
CA GLN A 107 18.88 -15.37 -31.93
C GLN A 107 20.33 -15.64 -32.34
N VAL A 108 20.57 -16.75 -33.04
CA VAL A 108 21.89 -17.20 -33.50
C VAL A 108 21.91 -17.16 -35.03
N LEU A 109 22.82 -16.39 -35.63
CA LEU A 109 22.83 -16.10 -37.06
C LEU A 109 24.20 -16.29 -37.69
N ASP A 110 24.25 -16.81 -38.91
CA ASP A 110 25.33 -16.59 -39.87
C ASP A 110 24.68 -16.09 -41.16
N THR A 111 24.73 -14.77 -41.38
CA THR A 111 24.08 -14.13 -42.54
C THR A 111 24.81 -14.38 -43.86
N ILE A 112 26.06 -14.83 -43.81
CA ILE A 112 26.84 -15.17 -45.02
C ILE A 112 26.44 -16.56 -45.50
N LYS A 113 26.31 -17.52 -44.59
CA LYS A 113 25.88 -18.90 -44.89
C LYS A 113 24.36 -19.04 -44.96
N GLY A 114 23.59 -18.07 -44.47
CA GLY A 114 22.13 -18.11 -44.42
C GLY A 114 21.57 -18.95 -43.27
N ILE A 115 22.35 -19.15 -42.21
CA ILE A 115 21.95 -19.96 -41.05
C ILE A 115 21.28 -19.08 -40.00
N SER A 116 20.16 -19.56 -39.44
CA SER A 116 19.42 -18.87 -38.38
C SER A 116 18.70 -19.84 -37.46
N PHE A 117 18.90 -19.64 -36.15
CA PHE A 117 18.15 -20.30 -35.09
C PHE A 117 17.64 -19.28 -34.08
N THR A 118 16.48 -19.57 -33.51
CA THR A 118 15.92 -18.76 -32.43
C THR A 118 15.56 -19.68 -31.27
N PHE A 119 16.21 -19.48 -30.14
CA PHE A 119 16.08 -20.31 -28.95
C PHE A 119 15.31 -19.57 -27.86
N PRO A 120 14.07 -19.98 -27.53
CA PRO A 120 13.32 -19.37 -26.43
C PRO A 120 14.00 -19.61 -25.09
N PHE A 121 13.95 -18.62 -24.20
CA PHE A 121 14.29 -18.86 -22.79
C PHE A 121 13.11 -19.54 -22.09
N MET A 122 13.38 -20.64 -21.38
CA MET A 122 12.41 -21.50 -20.71
C MET A 122 12.51 -21.33 -19.19
N LEU A 123 11.42 -21.53 -18.45
CA LEU A 123 11.39 -21.45 -16.99
C LEU A 123 12.02 -22.69 -16.34
N ASP A 124 12.53 -22.56 -15.12
CA ASP A 124 12.69 -23.73 -14.25
C ASP A 124 11.32 -24.16 -13.70
N GLY A 125 11.08 -25.47 -13.63
CA GLY A 125 9.87 -25.99 -13.00
C GLY A 125 8.66 -26.18 -13.90
N SER A 126 8.82 -26.72 -15.12
CA SER A 126 7.68 -27.31 -15.85
C SER A 126 6.87 -28.19 -14.88
N SER A 127 5.54 -28.09 -14.83
CA SER A 127 4.73 -28.87 -13.87
C SER A 127 4.46 -30.31 -14.34
N ALA A 128 4.93 -30.66 -15.54
CA ALA A 128 4.67 -31.92 -16.20
C ALA A 128 5.76 -32.97 -15.86
N PRO A 129 5.44 -34.03 -15.10
CA PRO A 129 6.36 -35.14 -14.92
C PRO A 129 6.53 -35.93 -16.21
N GLY A 130 7.74 -36.44 -16.46
CA GLY A 130 8.03 -37.35 -17.56
C GLY A 130 9.09 -36.83 -18.54
N PRO A 131 9.43 -37.64 -19.57
CA PRO A 131 10.47 -37.29 -20.53
C PRO A 131 10.10 -36.07 -21.38
N LEU A 132 11.14 -35.39 -21.86
CA LEU A 132 11.05 -34.41 -22.93
C LEU A 132 11.12 -35.13 -24.28
N GLU A 133 10.26 -34.76 -25.21
CA GLU A 133 10.07 -35.45 -26.48
C GLU A 133 10.09 -34.46 -27.64
N ALA A 134 10.75 -34.84 -28.73
CA ALA A 134 10.82 -34.05 -29.96
C ALA A 134 10.82 -34.95 -31.19
N VAL A 135 10.75 -34.32 -32.38
CA VAL A 135 11.00 -34.96 -33.67
C VAL A 135 12.05 -34.15 -34.44
N ALA A 136 13.18 -34.79 -34.74
CA ALA A 136 14.20 -34.23 -35.63
C ALA A 136 13.90 -34.67 -37.06
N TRP A 137 14.26 -33.83 -38.04
CA TRP A 137 14.00 -34.11 -39.45
C TRP A 137 15.16 -33.66 -40.33
N TYR A 138 15.41 -34.42 -41.39
CA TYR A 138 16.58 -34.30 -42.25
C TYR A 138 16.09 -34.19 -43.70
N PRO A 139 16.12 -33.00 -44.32
CA PRO A 139 15.74 -32.85 -45.73
C PRO A 139 16.76 -33.49 -46.68
N SER A 140 18.00 -33.74 -46.22
CA SER A 140 19.03 -34.42 -47.02
C SER A 140 20.01 -35.22 -46.15
N ASN A 141 20.80 -36.09 -46.78
CA ASN A 141 21.85 -36.89 -46.11
C ASN A 141 22.98 -36.05 -45.47
N ASN A 142 23.08 -34.77 -45.81
CA ASN A 142 24.15 -33.89 -45.32
C ASN A 142 23.68 -32.99 -44.18
N THR A 143 22.43 -33.15 -43.73
CA THR A 143 21.90 -32.40 -42.60
C THR A 143 22.45 -32.99 -41.30
N ASP A 144 23.10 -32.14 -40.51
CA ASP A 144 23.48 -32.44 -39.14
C ASP A 144 22.35 -32.06 -38.19
N ALA A 145 22.19 -32.80 -37.10
CA ALA A 145 21.20 -32.51 -36.06
C ALA A 145 21.85 -32.53 -34.68
N PHE A 146 21.38 -31.63 -33.81
CA PHE A 146 21.94 -31.43 -32.48
C PHE A 146 20.84 -31.22 -31.46
N ILE A 147 21.14 -31.57 -30.21
CA ILE A 147 20.34 -31.21 -29.04
C ILE A 147 21.24 -30.59 -27.98
N ALA A 148 20.75 -29.56 -27.29
CA ALA A 148 21.40 -28.98 -26.14
C ALA A 148 20.56 -29.22 -24.89
N LEU A 149 21.21 -29.64 -23.81
CA LEU A 149 20.60 -29.88 -22.50
C LEU A 149 21.23 -28.93 -21.48
N GLN A 150 20.42 -28.32 -20.63
CA GLN A 150 20.90 -27.48 -19.54
C GLN A 150 20.27 -27.90 -18.21
N ASN A 151 21.11 -28.09 -17.20
CA ASN A 151 20.67 -28.32 -15.83
C ASN A 151 20.21 -26.99 -15.20
N THR A 152 18.97 -26.94 -14.74
CA THR A 152 18.37 -25.74 -14.11
C THR A 152 18.48 -25.75 -12.59
N THR A 153 19.14 -26.76 -12.01
CA THR A 153 19.23 -26.96 -10.57
C THR A 153 20.63 -26.63 -10.03
N GLU A 154 20.72 -26.51 -8.71
CA GLU A 154 22.00 -26.40 -7.98
C GLU A 154 22.62 -27.77 -7.64
N MET A 155 22.00 -28.86 -8.10
CA MET A 155 22.46 -30.23 -7.87
C MET A 155 22.93 -30.85 -9.18
N THR A 156 23.75 -31.90 -9.11
CA THR A 156 24.06 -32.69 -10.30
C THR A 156 22.83 -33.50 -10.72
N THR A 157 22.48 -33.44 -12.01
CA THR A 157 21.32 -34.13 -12.57
C THR A 157 21.76 -35.08 -13.69
N ALA A 158 21.33 -36.35 -13.60
CA ALA A 158 21.55 -37.30 -14.68
C ALA A 158 20.50 -37.09 -15.78
N ALA A 159 20.93 -37.07 -17.04
CA ALA A 159 20.05 -37.01 -18.21
C ALA A 159 20.44 -38.09 -19.23
N THR A 160 19.46 -38.83 -19.74
CA THR A 160 19.60 -39.90 -20.73
C THR A 160 18.87 -39.49 -22.00
N ALA A 161 19.59 -39.44 -23.12
CA ALA A 161 19.00 -39.16 -24.43
C ALA A 161 18.86 -40.45 -25.24
N THR A 162 17.68 -40.63 -25.85
CA THR A 162 17.34 -41.79 -26.69
C THR A 162 16.76 -41.32 -28.01
N LEU A 163 17.25 -41.89 -29.10
CA LEU A 163 16.75 -41.64 -30.45
C LEU A 163 15.83 -42.80 -30.87
N PHE A 164 14.73 -42.50 -31.57
CA PHE A 164 13.79 -43.45 -32.13
C PHE A 164 13.80 -43.35 -33.65
N VAL A 165 14.16 -44.45 -34.32
CA VAL A 165 14.23 -44.54 -35.78
C VAL A 165 13.38 -45.70 -36.22
N SER A 166 12.34 -45.44 -37.02
CA SER A 166 11.39 -46.47 -37.47
C SER A 166 10.86 -47.33 -36.30
N GLY A 167 10.54 -46.70 -35.16
CA GLY A 167 10.05 -47.37 -33.94
C GLY A 167 11.14 -48.02 -33.07
N ARG A 168 12.40 -48.09 -33.53
CA ARG A 168 13.52 -48.68 -32.77
C ARG A 168 14.25 -47.64 -31.92
N ALA A 169 14.40 -47.94 -30.62
CA ALA A 169 15.19 -47.12 -29.71
C ALA A 169 16.72 -47.33 -29.90
N ILE A 170 17.47 -46.23 -29.90
CA ILE A 170 18.92 -46.13 -29.98
C ILE A 170 19.39 -45.22 -28.85
N SER A 171 20.12 -45.75 -27.88
CA SER A 171 20.62 -44.93 -26.76
C SER A 171 21.78 -44.03 -27.21
N LEU A 172 21.72 -42.75 -26.86
CA LEU A 172 22.83 -41.79 -27.01
C LEU A 172 23.69 -41.69 -25.73
N GLY A 173 23.38 -42.51 -24.73
CA GLY A 173 24.04 -42.58 -23.43
C GLY A 173 23.48 -41.62 -22.38
N GLN A 174 23.92 -41.82 -21.14
CA GLN A 174 23.63 -40.95 -20.00
C GLN A 174 24.73 -39.88 -19.85
N ARG A 175 24.36 -38.70 -19.36
CA ARG A 175 25.26 -37.60 -18.99
C ARG A 175 24.95 -37.14 -17.57
N GLN A 176 25.99 -36.88 -16.79
CA GLN A 176 25.88 -36.26 -15.46
C GLN A 176 26.11 -34.77 -15.62
N LEU A 177 25.04 -33.98 -15.56
CA LEU A 177 25.09 -32.53 -15.72
C LEU A 177 25.36 -31.90 -14.36
N LYS A 178 26.51 -31.27 -14.18
CA LYS A 178 26.84 -30.46 -12.98
C LYS A 178 25.82 -29.33 -12.79
N PRO A 179 25.78 -28.69 -11.62
CA PRO A 179 24.93 -27.52 -11.39
C PRO A 179 25.11 -26.49 -12.49
N ARG A 180 24.00 -26.06 -13.11
CA ARG A 180 23.97 -25.08 -14.22
C ARG A 180 24.65 -25.49 -15.52
N GLU A 181 25.22 -26.70 -15.61
CA GLU A 181 25.99 -27.14 -16.79
C GLU A 181 25.10 -27.30 -18.02
N VAL A 182 25.73 -27.05 -19.17
CA VAL A 182 25.16 -27.17 -20.50
C VAL A 182 25.96 -28.21 -21.27
N VAL A 183 25.28 -29.08 -22.01
CA VAL A 183 25.92 -30.03 -22.93
C VAL A 183 25.19 -30.04 -24.27
N THR A 184 25.96 -30.07 -25.36
CA THR A 184 25.45 -30.28 -26.70
C THR A 184 25.79 -31.69 -27.18
N ILE A 185 24.80 -32.38 -27.74
CA ILE A 185 24.91 -33.75 -28.25
C ILE A 185 24.58 -33.72 -29.74
N LYS A 186 25.52 -34.16 -30.57
CA LYS A 186 25.28 -34.39 -32.00
C LYS A 186 24.50 -35.70 -32.17
N LEU A 187 23.40 -35.65 -32.92
CA LEU A 187 22.61 -36.83 -33.27
C LEU A 187 23.29 -37.58 -34.44
N PRO A 188 23.05 -38.90 -34.59
CA PRO A 188 23.51 -39.67 -35.74
C PRO A 188 23.09 -39.04 -37.06
N SER A 189 23.98 -39.09 -38.07
CA SER A 189 23.66 -38.66 -39.42
C SER A 189 22.55 -39.52 -40.05
N PRO A 190 21.88 -39.06 -41.11
CA PRO A 190 20.88 -39.85 -41.84
C PRO A 190 21.33 -41.27 -42.22
N GLU A 191 22.58 -41.43 -42.65
CA GLU A 191 23.17 -42.75 -42.93
C GLU A 191 23.25 -43.63 -41.67
N GLY A 192 23.57 -43.03 -40.53
CA GLY A 192 23.57 -43.70 -39.22
C GLY A 192 22.18 -44.12 -38.73
N LEU A 193 21.10 -43.62 -39.35
CA LEU A 193 19.73 -44.07 -39.13
C LEU A 193 19.39 -45.35 -39.93
N GLY A 194 20.29 -45.84 -40.79
CA GLY A 194 20.18 -47.15 -41.44
C GLY A 194 19.22 -47.24 -42.63
N THR A 195 18.85 -46.10 -43.23
CA THR A 195 18.01 -46.06 -44.43
C THR A 195 18.75 -45.29 -45.53
N ASN A 196 19.15 -45.98 -46.59
CA ASN A 196 19.89 -45.37 -47.70
C ASN A 196 18.89 -44.85 -48.74
N ASN A 197 18.66 -43.52 -48.74
CA ASN A 197 17.94 -42.69 -49.71
C ASN A 197 16.56 -42.17 -49.25
N GLY A 198 16.47 -40.89 -48.89
CA GLY A 198 15.21 -40.14 -48.76
C GLY A 198 15.30 -38.94 -47.80
N PRO A 199 14.24 -38.13 -47.66
CA PRO A 199 14.03 -37.28 -46.49
C PRO A 199 13.80 -38.17 -45.25
N HIS A 200 14.40 -37.85 -44.11
CA HIS A 200 14.34 -38.69 -42.90
C HIS A 200 13.76 -37.95 -41.69
N SER A 201 13.22 -38.69 -40.73
CA SER A 201 12.88 -38.17 -39.40
C SER A 201 13.25 -39.16 -38.30
N ALA A 202 13.47 -38.63 -37.09
CA ALA A 202 13.77 -39.43 -35.92
C ALA A 202 13.14 -38.80 -34.67
N GLY A 203 12.54 -39.64 -33.82
CA GLY A 203 12.07 -39.19 -32.51
C GLY A 203 13.23 -39.01 -31.54
N VAL A 204 13.19 -37.96 -30.72
CA VAL A 204 14.17 -37.72 -29.67
C VAL A 204 13.48 -37.71 -28.32
N ARG A 205 13.98 -38.49 -27.37
CA ARG A 205 13.52 -38.53 -25.97
C ARG A 205 14.67 -38.15 -25.04
N VAL A 206 14.41 -37.30 -24.06
CA VAL A 206 15.33 -36.99 -22.96
C VAL A 206 14.64 -37.29 -21.64
N GLU A 207 15.18 -38.27 -20.92
CA GLU A 207 14.80 -38.62 -19.56
C GLU A 207 15.81 -38.02 -18.59
N TYR A 208 15.38 -37.58 -17.41
CA TYR A 208 16.29 -37.00 -16.42
C TYR A 208 15.81 -37.24 -15.00
N ASP A 209 16.76 -37.20 -14.07
CA ASP A 209 16.51 -37.31 -12.63
C ASP A 209 16.14 -35.94 -12.03
N GLY A 210 15.23 -35.93 -11.07
CA GLY A 210 14.85 -34.71 -10.33
C GLY A 210 13.43 -34.23 -10.62
N ASN A 211 13.11 -33.04 -10.10
CA ASN A 211 11.80 -32.46 -10.26
C ASN A 211 11.55 -32.05 -11.73
N PRO A 212 10.29 -32.07 -12.18
CA PRO A 212 9.91 -31.49 -13.46
C PRO A 212 10.55 -30.11 -13.71
N GLY A 213 11.17 -29.94 -14.88
CA GLY A 213 11.94 -28.75 -15.26
C GLY A 213 13.39 -28.71 -14.76
N ALA A 214 13.91 -29.75 -14.11
CA ALA A 214 15.34 -29.85 -13.70
C ALA A 214 16.32 -29.86 -14.88
N VAL A 215 15.85 -30.28 -16.06
CA VAL A 215 16.57 -30.17 -17.33
C VAL A 215 15.67 -29.49 -18.35
N VAL A 216 16.22 -28.50 -19.06
CA VAL A 216 15.60 -27.93 -20.25
C VAL A 216 16.38 -28.37 -21.50
N ALA A 217 15.68 -28.57 -22.62
CA ALA A 217 16.27 -29.06 -23.85
C ALA A 217 15.77 -28.30 -25.09
N GLN A 218 16.66 -28.12 -26.06
CA GLN A 218 16.35 -27.58 -27.39
C GLN A 218 17.11 -28.36 -28.45
N GLY A 219 16.58 -28.38 -29.67
CA GLY A 219 17.26 -29.01 -30.79
C GLY A 219 17.20 -28.18 -32.06
N TRP A 220 18.11 -28.48 -32.96
CA TRP A 220 18.18 -27.85 -34.27
C TRP A 220 18.82 -28.77 -35.29
N VAL A 221 18.51 -28.52 -36.55
CA VAL A 221 19.09 -29.19 -37.73
C VAL A 221 19.71 -28.16 -38.65
N VAL A 222 20.81 -28.53 -39.32
CA VAL A 222 21.61 -27.60 -40.11
C VAL A 222 22.29 -28.30 -41.29
N ASP A 223 22.34 -27.63 -42.45
CA ASP A 223 23.22 -27.97 -43.57
C ASP A 223 23.85 -26.67 -44.08
N GLU A 224 25.05 -26.38 -43.58
CA GLU A 224 25.79 -25.15 -43.88
C GLU A 224 26.08 -24.94 -45.37
N ARG A 225 26.07 -26.00 -46.18
CA ARG A 225 26.44 -25.93 -47.61
C ARG A 225 25.36 -25.25 -48.44
N ILE A 226 24.11 -25.41 -48.03
CA ILE A 226 22.94 -24.85 -48.71
C ILE A 226 22.27 -23.73 -47.90
N GLY A 227 22.75 -23.48 -46.68
CA GLY A 227 22.16 -22.49 -45.77
C GLY A 227 20.87 -22.98 -45.10
N PHE A 228 20.69 -24.29 -44.98
CA PHE A 228 19.50 -24.84 -44.33
C PHE A 228 19.68 -24.82 -42.81
N SER A 229 18.67 -24.33 -42.09
CA SER A 229 18.62 -24.39 -40.63
C SER A 229 17.19 -24.40 -40.13
N ALA A 230 16.87 -25.28 -39.18
CA ALA A 230 15.57 -25.30 -38.53
C ALA A 230 15.70 -25.69 -37.05
N PRO A 231 15.05 -24.98 -36.11
CA PRO A 231 14.90 -25.47 -34.76
C PRO A 231 13.87 -26.62 -34.71
N PHE A 232 13.93 -27.44 -33.67
CA PHE A 232 12.83 -28.32 -33.26
C PHE A 232 12.69 -28.29 -31.75
N THR A 233 11.45 -28.42 -31.28
CA THR A 233 11.09 -28.15 -29.89
C THR A 233 10.90 -29.43 -29.09
N PHE A 234 11.37 -29.41 -27.84
CA PHE A 234 11.07 -30.47 -26.88
C PHE A 234 9.78 -30.15 -26.12
N ARG A 235 8.93 -31.16 -25.95
CA ARG A 235 7.64 -31.08 -25.24
C ARG A 235 7.47 -32.30 -24.34
N HIS A 236 6.80 -32.16 -23.19
CA HIS A 236 6.44 -33.34 -22.40
C HIS A 236 5.27 -34.10 -23.03
N ARG A 237 5.17 -35.42 -22.80
CA ARG A 237 4.03 -36.21 -23.34
C ARG A 237 2.67 -35.76 -22.80
N SER A 238 2.61 -35.30 -21.54
CA SER A 238 1.39 -34.77 -20.90
C SER A 238 0.96 -33.39 -21.41
N ASN A 239 1.70 -32.80 -22.34
CA ASN A 239 1.52 -31.41 -22.75
C ASN A 239 0.45 -31.19 -23.84
N CYS A 240 -0.02 -32.16 -24.62
CA CYS A 240 -1.05 -31.84 -25.64
C CYS A 240 -2.45 -32.31 -25.24
N ASN A 241 -3.11 -31.62 -24.31
CA ASN A 241 -4.46 -32.01 -23.87
C ASN A 241 -5.54 -31.38 -24.77
N CYS A 242 -5.69 -31.85 -26.01
CA CYS A 242 -6.73 -31.34 -26.90
C CYS A 242 -8.09 -31.85 -26.40
N SER A 243 -9.10 -31.00 -26.31
CA SER A 243 -10.45 -31.41 -25.92
C SER A 243 -11.18 -32.05 -27.10
N GLY A 244 -11.73 -33.25 -26.92
CA GLY A 244 -12.56 -33.93 -27.91
C GLY A 244 -12.08 -35.34 -28.24
N ASP A 245 -12.97 -36.14 -28.84
CA ASP A 245 -12.65 -37.51 -29.28
C ASP A 245 -11.61 -37.51 -30.42
N THR A 246 -11.51 -36.38 -31.15
CA THR A 246 -10.49 -36.10 -32.15
C THR A 246 -9.60 -34.96 -31.66
N GLN A 247 -8.31 -35.21 -31.65
CA GLN A 247 -7.26 -34.27 -31.26
C GLN A 247 -6.80 -33.46 -32.48
N HIS A 248 -6.30 -32.24 -32.26
CA HIS A 248 -5.92 -31.30 -33.32
C HIS A 248 -4.53 -30.71 -33.09
N LEU A 249 -3.79 -30.44 -34.17
CA LEU A 249 -2.66 -29.51 -34.18
C LEU A 249 -2.83 -28.54 -35.35
N TYR A 250 -3.00 -27.27 -35.03
CA TYR A 250 -3.19 -26.17 -35.98
C TYR A 250 -1.86 -25.49 -36.28
N GLY A 251 -1.61 -25.19 -37.55
CA GLY A 251 -0.50 -24.37 -38.02
C GLY A 251 -0.98 -23.36 -39.06
N VAL A 252 -0.61 -22.09 -38.90
CA VAL A 252 -1.07 -20.99 -39.76
C VAL A 252 0.10 -20.40 -40.57
N GLY A 253 -0.17 -20.00 -41.81
CA GLY A 253 0.82 -19.35 -42.67
C GLY A 253 1.84 -20.29 -43.31
N VAL A 254 1.42 -21.52 -43.65
CA VAL A 254 2.20 -22.50 -44.41
C VAL A 254 2.41 -21.98 -45.83
N GLN A 255 3.66 -21.75 -46.22
CA GLN A 255 4.02 -21.27 -47.57
C GLN A 255 4.23 -22.47 -48.50
N ILE A 256 3.49 -22.54 -49.60
CA ILE A 256 3.50 -23.68 -50.53
C ILE A 256 3.45 -23.19 -51.97
N GLY A 257 4.26 -23.76 -52.87
CA GLY A 257 4.28 -23.28 -54.25
C GLY A 257 4.87 -21.86 -54.33
N SER A 258 4.35 -21.02 -55.22
CA SER A 258 4.94 -19.69 -55.46
C SER A 258 4.80 -18.78 -54.23
N ALA A 259 5.93 -18.23 -53.77
CA ALA A 259 5.96 -17.35 -52.61
C ALA A 259 5.11 -16.08 -52.80
N GLY A 260 4.40 -15.68 -51.74
CA GLY A 260 3.65 -14.42 -51.72
C GLY A 260 4.56 -13.19 -51.79
N ALA A 261 4.08 -12.12 -52.46
CA ALA A 261 4.84 -10.89 -52.65
C ALA A 261 5.20 -10.17 -51.33
N MET A 262 4.37 -10.32 -50.28
CA MET A 262 4.57 -9.66 -48.97
C MET A 262 5.82 -10.14 -48.21
N MET A 263 6.38 -11.31 -48.56
CA MET A 263 7.62 -11.80 -47.93
C MET A 263 8.89 -11.10 -48.45
N GLY A 264 8.79 -10.27 -49.48
CA GLY A 264 9.95 -9.56 -50.05
C GLY A 264 11.00 -10.48 -50.69
N LEU A 265 10.63 -11.73 -50.98
CA LEU A 265 11.52 -12.71 -51.60
C LEU A 265 11.65 -12.47 -53.11
N ALA A 266 12.70 -13.03 -53.71
CA ALA A 266 12.94 -12.95 -55.14
C ALA A 266 11.74 -13.52 -55.94
N PRO A 267 11.34 -12.88 -57.07
CA PRO A 267 10.32 -13.44 -57.94
C PRO A 267 10.66 -14.87 -58.37
N GLY A 268 9.68 -15.78 -58.30
CA GLY A 268 9.86 -17.19 -58.63
C GLY A 268 10.45 -18.06 -57.52
N THR A 269 10.53 -17.57 -56.28
CA THR A 269 10.74 -18.45 -55.12
C THR A 269 9.55 -19.40 -54.97
N ILE A 270 9.84 -20.69 -54.77
CA ILE A 270 8.86 -21.77 -54.66
C ILE A 270 9.14 -22.54 -53.37
N PHE A 271 8.13 -22.71 -52.54
CA PHE A 271 8.21 -23.41 -51.26
C PHE A 271 7.70 -24.85 -51.33
N SER A 272 8.37 -25.71 -50.58
CA SER A 272 7.99 -27.09 -50.27
C SER A 272 7.85 -27.22 -48.75
N PRO A 273 6.62 -27.34 -48.20
CA PRO A 273 6.42 -27.57 -46.78
C PRO A 273 6.73 -29.01 -46.38
N TYR A 274 7.57 -29.18 -45.37
CA TYR A 274 7.91 -30.48 -44.79
C TYR A 274 7.28 -30.62 -43.40
N LEU A 275 6.41 -31.62 -43.24
CA LEU A 275 5.78 -32.01 -41.99
C LEU A 275 6.49 -33.24 -41.42
N ALA A 276 7.27 -33.06 -40.36
CA ALA A 276 7.79 -34.16 -39.56
C ALA A 276 6.75 -34.54 -38.50
N ALA A 277 6.36 -35.81 -38.45
CA ALA A 277 5.36 -36.30 -37.50
C ALA A 277 5.87 -37.55 -36.78
N ARG A 278 5.65 -37.62 -35.47
CA ARG A 278 6.04 -38.73 -34.60
C ARG A 278 4.86 -39.17 -33.74
N ASN A 279 4.62 -40.48 -33.72
CA ASN A 279 3.78 -41.11 -32.74
C ASN A 279 4.60 -41.40 -31.48
N ASN A 280 4.28 -40.72 -30.38
CA ASN A 280 4.94 -40.89 -29.08
C ASN A 280 4.22 -41.91 -28.17
N SER A 281 3.19 -42.59 -28.69
CA SER A 281 2.44 -43.61 -27.95
C SER A 281 2.87 -45.03 -28.34
N ASP A 282 2.39 -46.00 -27.55
CA ASP A 282 2.65 -47.42 -27.77
C ASP A 282 1.57 -48.09 -28.65
N LYS A 283 0.63 -47.29 -29.18
CA LYS A 283 -0.45 -47.73 -30.07
C LYS A 283 -0.26 -47.11 -31.46
N PRO A 284 -0.66 -47.76 -32.56
CA PRO A 284 -0.68 -47.12 -33.87
C PRO A 284 -1.56 -45.87 -33.87
N LEU A 285 -1.19 -44.86 -34.65
CA LEU A 285 -1.86 -43.58 -34.75
C LEU A 285 -2.11 -43.21 -36.22
N ALA A 286 -3.34 -42.78 -36.52
CA ALA A 286 -3.71 -42.24 -37.82
C ALA A 286 -3.90 -40.72 -37.70
N VAL A 287 -3.19 -39.96 -38.52
CA VAL A 287 -3.24 -38.50 -38.58
C VAL A 287 -3.84 -38.09 -39.92
N ARG A 288 -4.92 -37.30 -39.90
CA ARG A 288 -5.63 -36.78 -41.06
C ARG A 288 -5.33 -35.29 -41.21
N PRO A 289 -4.46 -34.89 -42.16
CA PRO A 289 -4.17 -33.48 -42.41
C PRO A 289 -5.28 -32.84 -43.25
N ILE A 290 -5.68 -31.63 -42.88
CA ILE A 290 -6.61 -30.79 -43.65
C ILE A 290 -5.90 -29.47 -43.93
N PHE A 291 -5.78 -29.11 -45.20
CA PHE A 291 -5.17 -27.86 -45.64
C PHE A 291 -6.26 -26.84 -46.00
N SER A 292 -6.32 -25.69 -45.33
CA SER A 292 -7.23 -24.59 -45.66
C SER A 292 -6.50 -23.47 -46.39
N TYR A 293 -7.16 -22.84 -47.37
CA TYR A 293 -6.59 -21.75 -48.15
C TYR A 293 -7.67 -20.81 -48.66
N SER A 294 -7.28 -19.57 -48.96
CA SER A 294 -8.18 -18.58 -49.55
C SER A 294 -8.37 -18.84 -51.05
N ALA A 295 -9.64 -18.86 -51.49
CA ALA A 295 -10.00 -18.97 -52.90
C ALA A 295 -11.13 -17.97 -53.21
N GLY A 296 -10.84 -16.96 -54.03
CA GLY A 296 -11.77 -15.85 -54.28
C GLY A 296 -12.09 -15.08 -53.01
N ASN A 297 -13.38 -14.97 -52.67
CA ASN A 297 -13.86 -14.27 -51.46
C ASN A 297 -14.14 -15.24 -50.28
N GLY A 298 -13.68 -16.49 -50.35
CA GLY A 298 -13.98 -17.51 -49.35
C GLY A 298 -12.78 -18.36 -48.96
N ILE A 299 -13.01 -19.30 -48.03
CA ILE A 299 -12.01 -20.27 -47.55
C ILE A 299 -12.40 -21.65 -48.09
N GLU A 300 -11.46 -22.32 -48.77
CA GLU A 300 -11.59 -23.70 -49.21
C GLU A 300 -10.72 -24.64 -48.36
N LYS A 301 -11.06 -25.93 -48.35
CA LYS A 301 -10.35 -26.96 -47.59
C LYS A 301 -10.04 -28.17 -48.48
N ALA A 302 -8.80 -28.63 -48.46
CA ALA A 302 -8.36 -29.88 -49.06
C ALA A 302 -8.05 -30.91 -47.96
N THR A 303 -8.72 -32.06 -47.98
CA THR A 303 -8.34 -33.19 -47.12
C THR A 303 -7.16 -33.92 -47.78
N LEU A 304 -6.04 -34.00 -47.09
CA LEU A 304 -4.83 -34.68 -47.57
C LEU A 304 -4.86 -36.16 -47.19
N PRO A 305 -4.06 -37.02 -47.86
CA PRO A 305 -3.93 -38.43 -47.49
C PRO A 305 -3.57 -38.64 -46.02
N THR A 306 -4.22 -39.61 -45.39
CA THR A 306 -3.96 -39.98 -43.99
C THR A 306 -2.54 -40.49 -43.81
N ILE A 307 -1.86 -39.99 -42.78
CA ILE A 307 -0.54 -40.43 -42.34
C ILE A 307 -0.73 -41.51 -41.28
N SER A 308 -0.24 -42.73 -41.55
CA SER A 308 -0.28 -43.85 -40.62
C SER A 308 1.07 -44.00 -39.94
N LEU A 309 1.07 -43.99 -38.60
CA LEU A 309 2.26 -44.12 -37.76
C LEU A 309 2.12 -45.31 -36.82
N GLY A 310 3.05 -46.26 -36.88
CA GLY A 310 3.22 -47.31 -35.88
C GLY A 310 3.65 -46.74 -34.52
N PRO A 311 3.66 -47.57 -33.46
CA PRO A 311 4.16 -47.18 -32.14
C PRO A 311 5.59 -46.64 -32.20
N GLN A 312 5.83 -45.49 -31.55
CA GLN A 312 7.15 -44.82 -31.53
C GLN A 312 7.74 -44.48 -32.92
N GLU A 313 6.95 -44.56 -33.99
CA GLU A 313 7.38 -44.28 -35.35
C GLU A 313 7.37 -42.77 -35.65
N SER A 314 8.27 -42.34 -36.53
CA SER A 314 8.26 -41.01 -37.12
C SER A 314 8.32 -41.09 -38.64
N THR A 315 7.74 -40.09 -39.30
CA THR A 315 7.76 -39.92 -40.75
C THR A 315 8.02 -38.46 -41.13
N LEU A 316 8.29 -38.21 -42.40
CA LEU A 316 8.47 -36.87 -42.97
C LEU A 316 7.64 -36.79 -44.26
N VAL A 317 6.73 -35.80 -44.34
CA VAL A 317 5.80 -35.63 -45.46
C VAL A 317 6.06 -34.30 -46.15
N ASN A 318 6.28 -34.34 -47.46
CA ASN A 318 6.38 -33.14 -48.30
C ASN A 318 4.99 -32.75 -48.81
N LEU A 319 4.41 -31.68 -48.27
CA LEU A 319 3.05 -31.27 -48.62
C LEU A 319 2.91 -30.80 -50.07
N ARG A 320 4.01 -30.40 -50.72
CA ARG A 320 4.01 -29.98 -52.13
C ARG A 320 3.66 -31.12 -53.09
N GLU A 321 3.96 -32.36 -52.73
CA GLU A 321 3.57 -33.52 -53.54
C GLU A 321 2.05 -33.60 -53.71
N PHE A 322 1.28 -33.15 -52.73
CA PHE A 322 -0.18 -33.05 -52.82
C PHE A 322 -0.64 -31.90 -53.71
N GLN A 323 0.14 -30.83 -53.81
CA GLN A 323 -0.11 -29.75 -54.76
C GLN A 323 0.17 -30.20 -56.20
N GLU A 324 1.27 -30.91 -56.42
CA GLU A 324 1.66 -31.46 -57.72
C GLU A 324 0.72 -32.57 -58.19
N ALA A 325 0.14 -33.33 -57.25
CA ALA A 325 -0.91 -34.30 -57.52
C ALA A 325 -2.30 -33.67 -57.76
N GLY A 326 -2.45 -32.35 -57.61
CA GLY A 326 -3.71 -31.63 -57.83
C GLY A 326 -4.73 -31.69 -56.70
N ILE A 327 -4.34 -32.16 -55.49
CA ILE A 327 -5.20 -32.14 -54.30
C ILE A 327 -5.29 -30.72 -53.73
N ILE A 328 -4.16 -30.00 -53.72
CA ILE A 328 -4.08 -28.56 -53.45
C ILE A 328 -3.91 -27.87 -54.82
N PRO A 329 -4.67 -26.83 -55.17
CA PRO A 329 -4.49 -26.14 -56.45
C PRO A 329 -3.10 -25.50 -56.57
N LEU A 330 -2.52 -25.54 -57.78
CA LEU A 330 -1.20 -24.94 -58.08
C LEU A 330 -1.16 -23.41 -57.92
N SER A 331 -2.32 -22.75 -57.92
CA SER A 331 -2.45 -21.31 -57.69
C SER A 331 -2.32 -20.93 -56.21
N VAL A 332 -2.39 -21.89 -55.29
CA VAL A 332 -2.28 -21.64 -53.84
C VAL A 332 -0.82 -21.41 -53.48
N GLY A 333 -0.51 -20.21 -52.99
CA GLY A 333 0.83 -19.82 -52.51
C GLY A 333 1.02 -19.98 -51.00
N GLU A 334 -0.09 -20.02 -50.25
CA GLU A 334 -0.11 -20.09 -48.80
C GLU A 334 -1.42 -20.70 -48.28
N GLY A 335 -1.40 -21.19 -47.04
CA GLY A 335 -2.58 -21.69 -46.34
C GLY A 335 -2.29 -22.10 -44.91
N ASN A 336 -3.21 -22.82 -44.30
CA ASN A 336 -3.11 -23.33 -42.93
C ASN A 336 -3.32 -24.83 -42.91
N ILE A 337 -2.89 -25.49 -41.83
CA ILE A 337 -3.01 -26.92 -41.67
C ILE A 337 -3.65 -27.26 -40.32
N ASP A 338 -4.57 -28.23 -40.34
CA ASP A 338 -5.16 -28.88 -39.18
C ASP A 338 -4.83 -30.37 -39.23
N LEU A 339 -4.02 -30.85 -38.28
CA LEU A 339 -3.67 -32.25 -38.12
C LEU A 339 -4.63 -32.91 -37.13
N GLN A 340 -5.60 -33.66 -37.65
CA GLN A 340 -6.59 -34.35 -36.84
C GLN A 340 -6.13 -35.77 -36.52
N TYR A 341 -6.21 -36.22 -35.27
CA TYR A 341 -5.85 -37.61 -34.92
C TYR A 341 -6.71 -38.17 -33.78
N ASN A 342 -6.94 -39.48 -33.80
CA ASN A 342 -7.72 -40.19 -32.78
C ASN A 342 -6.76 -40.97 -31.88
N GLY A 343 -6.22 -40.30 -30.86
CA GLY A 343 -5.29 -40.87 -29.90
C GLY A 343 -5.27 -40.08 -28.61
N GLU A 344 -4.50 -40.54 -27.62
CA GLU A 344 -4.33 -39.82 -26.37
C GLU A 344 -3.68 -38.44 -26.62
N ALA A 345 -4.03 -37.48 -25.78
CA ALA A 345 -3.36 -36.21 -25.64
C ALA A 345 -1.82 -36.38 -25.65
N GLY A 346 -1.13 -35.70 -26.59
CA GLY A 346 0.34 -35.77 -26.73
C GLY A 346 0.89 -37.03 -27.39
N ALA A 347 0.02 -37.88 -27.94
CA ALA A 347 0.43 -39.02 -28.77
C ALA A 347 1.08 -38.59 -30.09
N LEU A 348 0.74 -37.42 -30.63
CA LEU A 348 1.37 -36.85 -31.83
C LEU A 348 2.31 -35.71 -31.45
N ILE A 349 3.55 -35.79 -31.92
CA ILE A 349 4.49 -34.67 -31.95
C ILE A 349 4.73 -34.35 -33.42
N ALA A 350 4.65 -33.08 -33.78
CA ALA A 350 4.88 -32.65 -35.15
C ALA A 350 5.65 -31.34 -35.20
N GLU A 351 6.47 -31.20 -36.23
CA GLU A 351 7.19 -29.99 -36.62
C GLU A 351 6.90 -29.73 -38.10
N LEU A 352 6.65 -28.48 -38.45
CA LEU A 352 6.34 -28.08 -39.83
C LEU A 352 7.19 -26.88 -40.22
N ALA A 353 7.82 -26.95 -41.39
CA ALA A 353 8.52 -25.80 -41.95
C ALA A 353 8.37 -25.75 -43.47
N SER A 354 8.23 -24.54 -44.01
CA SER A 354 8.23 -24.28 -45.45
C SER A 354 9.66 -24.01 -45.93
N VAL A 355 10.17 -24.82 -46.85
CA VAL A 355 11.56 -24.74 -47.33
C VAL A 355 11.57 -24.30 -48.80
N ASP A 356 12.37 -23.29 -49.13
CA ASP A 356 12.46 -22.83 -50.53
C ASP A 356 13.12 -23.87 -51.44
N GLN A 357 12.98 -23.70 -52.76
CA GLN A 357 13.51 -24.67 -53.73
C GLN A 357 15.03 -24.82 -53.70
N ARG A 358 15.75 -23.89 -53.05
CA ARG A 358 17.21 -23.95 -52.87
C ARG A 358 17.61 -24.58 -51.54
N GLY A 359 16.66 -24.81 -50.64
CA GLY A 359 16.89 -25.34 -49.30
C GLY A 359 17.43 -24.34 -48.28
N GLY A 360 17.78 -23.13 -48.72
CA GLY A 360 18.49 -22.14 -47.91
C GLY A 360 17.58 -21.17 -47.17
N PHE A 361 16.27 -21.19 -47.44
CA PHE A 361 15.30 -20.43 -46.68
C PHE A 361 14.29 -21.39 -46.05
N VAL A 362 14.19 -21.35 -44.72
CA VAL A 362 13.29 -22.19 -43.94
C VAL A 362 12.36 -21.31 -43.14
N SER A 363 11.05 -21.46 -43.31
CA SER A 363 10.03 -20.78 -42.52
C SER A 363 9.34 -21.77 -41.58
N PRO A 364 9.69 -21.81 -40.29
CA PRO A 364 8.98 -22.61 -39.30
C PRO A 364 7.49 -22.23 -39.21
N VAL A 365 6.65 -23.21 -38.95
CA VAL A 365 5.21 -23.04 -38.70
C VAL A 365 4.90 -23.68 -37.35
N PRO A 366 4.73 -22.87 -36.28
CA PRO A 366 4.37 -23.37 -34.97
C PRO A 366 3.07 -24.18 -35.03
N LEU A 367 3.11 -25.41 -34.50
CA LEU A 367 1.94 -26.27 -34.36
C LEU A 367 1.41 -26.23 -32.92
N ILE A 368 0.14 -25.87 -32.78
CA ILE A 368 -0.52 -25.62 -31.49
C ILE A 368 -1.82 -26.42 -31.40
N CYS A 369 -2.15 -26.95 -30.24
CA CYS A 369 -3.31 -27.84 -30.10
C CYS A 369 -4.64 -27.10 -29.89
N ASN A 370 -4.59 -25.87 -29.39
CA ASN A 370 -5.75 -25.01 -29.15
C ASN A 370 -5.46 -23.59 -29.64
N GLY A 371 -6.51 -22.86 -30.00
CA GLY A 371 -6.39 -21.43 -30.25
C GLY A 371 -6.10 -20.64 -28.97
N ASN A 372 -5.61 -19.42 -29.15
CA ASN A 372 -5.23 -18.49 -28.12
C ASN A 372 -6.32 -17.43 -27.95
N LYS A 373 -6.49 -16.94 -26.72
CA LYS A 373 -7.18 -15.68 -26.46
C LYS A 373 -6.23 -14.49 -26.64
N GLU A 374 -4.97 -14.65 -26.25
CA GLU A 374 -3.95 -13.61 -26.35
C GLU A 374 -2.57 -14.19 -26.70
N LEU A 375 -1.70 -13.37 -27.29
CA LEU A 375 -0.31 -13.70 -27.55
C LEU A 375 0.59 -12.48 -27.31
N HIS A 376 1.74 -12.70 -26.67
CA HIS A 376 2.78 -11.69 -26.50
C HIS A 376 4.05 -12.11 -27.25
N MET A 377 4.40 -11.36 -28.30
CA MET A 377 5.61 -11.59 -29.09
C MET A 377 6.81 -10.92 -28.46
N THR A 378 7.94 -11.62 -28.30
CA THR A 378 9.12 -11.06 -27.61
C THR A 378 9.72 -9.88 -28.36
N PHE A 379 9.77 -9.96 -29.69
CA PHE A 379 10.25 -8.83 -30.46
C PHE A 379 9.72 -8.84 -31.89
N TRP A 380 9.74 -7.66 -32.50
CA TRP A 380 9.74 -7.45 -33.94
C TRP A 380 10.96 -6.58 -34.28
N ARG A 381 11.47 -6.66 -35.51
CA ARG A 381 12.53 -5.78 -36.00
C ARG A 381 12.41 -5.48 -37.49
N THR A 382 12.90 -4.31 -37.88
CA THR A 382 12.86 -3.78 -39.26
C THR A 382 14.14 -3.05 -39.67
N ASP A 383 15.24 -3.30 -38.95
CA ASP A 383 16.56 -2.80 -39.32
C ASP A 383 17.18 -3.62 -40.44
N GLY A 384 17.95 -2.95 -41.32
CA GLY A 384 18.52 -3.57 -42.51
C GLY A 384 17.44 -4.20 -43.39
N ASP A 385 17.66 -5.45 -43.78
CA ASP A 385 16.75 -6.23 -44.62
C ASP A 385 15.74 -7.06 -43.83
N TRP A 386 15.55 -6.82 -42.53
CA TRP A 386 14.62 -7.60 -41.72
C TRP A 386 13.14 -7.18 -41.91
N HIS A 387 12.28 -8.17 -42.02
CA HIS A 387 10.84 -8.06 -42.18
C HIS A 387 10.13 -8.81 -41.05
N SER A 388 9.19 -8.16 -40.36
CA SER A 388 8.37 -8.80 -39.32
C SER A 388 6.93 -8.95 -39.78
N LEU A 389 6.45 -10.20 -39.80
CA LEU A 389 5.12 -10.58 -40.28
C LEU A 389 4.37 -11.33 -39.17
N VAL A 390 3.08 -11.08 -39.02
CA VAL A 390 2.20 -11.81 -38.10
C VAL A 390 1.00 -12.34 -38.88
N THR A 391 0.84 -13.65 -38.93
CA THR A 391 -0.30 -14.33 -39.54
C THR A 391 -1.24 -14.82 -38.45
N ILE A 392 -2.53 -14.52 -38.57
CA ILE A 392 -3.56 -14.81 -37.56
C ILE A 392 -4.73 -15.49 -38.25
N GLU A 393 -5.06 -16.70 -37.83
CA GLU A 393 -6.26 -17.44 -38.25
C GLU A 393 -7.28 -17.46 -37.11
N ASN A 394 -8.54 -17.19 -37.44
CA ASN A 394 -9.65 -17.39 -36.53
C ASN A 394 -10.24 -18.81 -36.70
N ILE A 395 -9.88 -19.73 -35.82
CA ILE A 395 -10.39 -21.12 -35.85
C ILE A 395 -11.78 -21.27 -35.21
N ALA A 396 -12.34 -20.20 -34.65
CA ALA A 396 -13.68 -20.26 -34.07
C ALA A 396 -14.76 -20.36 -35.15
N SER A 397 -15.92 -20.90 -34.78
CA SER A 397 -17.10 -21.00 -35.65
C SER A 397 -17.82 -19.66 -35.84
N VAL A 398 -17.35 -18.60 -35.20
CA VAL A 398 -17.91 -17.25 -35.23
C VAL A 398 -16.82 -16.22 -35.52
N GLU A 399 -17.24 -15.04 -35.92
CA GLU A 399 -16.37 -13.90 -36.17
C GLU A 399 -15.68 -13.39 -34.89
N ASN A 400 -14.43 -12.94 -35.03
CA ASN A 400 -13.58 -12.52 -33.91
C ASN A 400 -13.03 -11.11 -34.10
N ASP A 401 -13.21 -10.25 -33.10
CA ASP A 401 -12.66 -8.90 -33.00
C ASP A 401 -11.30 -8.97 -32.28
N VAL A 402 -10.22 -8.70 -33.02
CA VAL A 402 -8.83 -8.85 -32.58
C VAL A 402 -8.15 -7.48 -32.48
N GLU A 403 -7.54 -7.20 -31.33
CA GLU A 403 -6.65 -6.06 -31.11
C GLU A 403 -5.19 -6.50 -31.23
N ILE A 404 -4.39 -5.74 -31.98
CA ILE A 404 -2.96 -5.95 -32.17
C ILE A 404 -2.24 -4.67 -31.71
N THR A 405 -1.65 -4.71 -30.53
CA THR A 405 -0.86 -3.62 -29.94
C THR A 405 0.62 -3.79 -30.24
N ILE A 406 1.20 -2.87 -31.01
CA ILE A 406 2.60 -2.85 -31.42
C ILE A 406 3.33 -1.77 -30.61
N SER A 407 4.29 -2.18 -29.78
CA SER A 407 5.08 -1.34 -28.88
C SER A 407 6.50 -1.14 -29.40
N TYR A 408 7.09 0.04 -29.18
CA TYR A 408 8.45 0.41 -29.58
C TYR A 408 9.05 1.50 -28.67
N PRO A 409 10.38 1.74 -28.71
CA PRO A 409 10.99 2.86 -27.98
C PRO A 409 10.32 4.20 -28.33
N GLY A 410 9.63 4.80 -27.36
CA GLY A 410 8.95 6.09 -27.51
C GLY A 410 7.46 6.03 -27.85
N GLY A 411 6.83 4.85 -27.96
CA GLY A 411 5.38 4.79 -28.18
C GLY A 411 4.78 3.41 -28.42
N ARG A 412 3.48 3.39 -28.73
CA ARG A 412 2.73 2.21 -29.17
C ARG A 412 1.70 2.57 -30.24
N TYR A 413 1.38 1.62 -31.10
CA TYR A 413 0.34 1.68 -32.11
C TYR A 413 -0.65 0.53 -31.91
N VAL A 414 -1.94 0.78 -32.06
CA VAL A 414 -3.00 -0.23 -31.85
C VAL A 414 -3.75 -0.41 -33.17
N LEU A 415 -3.84 -1.65 -33.63
CA LEU A 415 -4.58 -2.05 -34.83
C LEU A 415 -5.73 -2.97 -34.44
N GLU A 416 -6.96 -2.59 -34.80
CA GLU A 416 -8.14 -3.42 -34.58
C GLU A 416 -8.55 -4.10 -35.91
N LYS A 417 -8.82 -5.40 -35.86
CA LYS A 417 -9.21 -6.22 -37.00
C LYS A 417 -10.39 -7.11 -36.64
N ARG A 418 -11.33 -7.26 -37.57
CA ARG A 418 -12.43 -8.20 -37.49
C ARG A 418 -12.14 -9.34 -38.45
N ILE A 419 -12.10 -10.57 -37.94
CA ILE A 419 -11.67 -11.77 -38.67
C ILE A 419 -12.83 -12.76 -38.69
N ALA A 420 -13.38 -13.08 -39.86
CA ALA A 420 -14.46 -14.03 -40.01
C ALA A 420 -14.06 -15.47 -39.60
N ALA A 421 -15.03 -16.35 -39.42
CA ALA A 421 -14.77 -17.75 -39.05
C ALA A 421 -13.94 -18.45 -40.14
N GLY A 422 -12.80 -19.03 -39.75
CA GLY A 422 -11.82 -19.67 -40.64
C GLY A 422 -10.97 -18.70 -41.47
N GLU A 423 -11.20 -17.38 -41.35
CA GLU A 423 -10.43 -16.39 -42.11
C GLU A 423 -9.03 -16.23 -41.51
N THR A 424 -8.08 -15.92 -42.40
CA THR A 424 -6.68 -15.64 -42.05
C THR A 424 -6.31 -14.25 -42.51
N ILE A 425 -5.64 -13.49 -41.64
CA ILE A 425 -5.06 -12.21 -41.97
C ILE A 425 -3.56 -12.24 -41.76
N MET A 426 -2.84 -11.40 -42.51
CA MET A 426 -1.41 -11.15 -42.30
C MET A 426 -1.20 -9.66 -42.01
N VAL A 427 -0.35 -9.35 -41.02
CA VAL A 427 0.03 -8.00 -40.64
C VAL A 427 1.53 -7.84 -40.78
N SER A 428 1.97 -6.93 -41.65
CA SER A 428 3.37 -6.59 -41.86
C SER A 428 3.75 -5.33 -41.10
N ILE A 429 4.74 -5.42 -40.20
CA ILE A 429 5.24 -4.25 -39.47
C ILE A 429 5.98 -3.29 -40.40
N ASN A 430 6.65 -3.82 -41.42
CA ASN A 430 7.34 -3.03 -42.43
C ASN A 430 6.35 -2.18 -43.24
N GLU A 431 5.19 -2.72 -43.61
CA GLU A 431 4.14 -1.95 -44.29
C GLU A 431 3.51 -0.88 -43.38
N LEU A 432 3.33 -1.18 -42.09
CA LEU A 432 2.89 -0.19 -41.10
C LEU A 432 3.90 0.97 -40.95
N GLN A 433 5.20 0.71 -41.12
CA GLN A 433 6.20 1.78 -41.17
C GLN A 433 6.17 2.55 -42.49
N GLN A 434 6.02 1.87 -43.63
CA GLN A 434 5.94 2.51 -44.94
C GLN A 434 4.72 3.43 -45.05
N SER A 435 3.60 3.04 -44.44
CA SER A 435 2.38 3.84 -44.34
C SER A 435 2.42 4.92 -43.24
N GLN A 436 3.55 5.06 -42.53
CA GLN A 436 3.76 6.02 -41.44
C GLN A 436 2.86 5.81 -40.20
N ALA A 437 2.21 4.64 -40.07
CA ALA A 437 1.47 4.28 -38.86
C ALA A 437 2.40 4.03 -37.66
N ILE A 438 3.63 3.59 -37.92
CA ILE A 438 4.71 3.44 -36.94
C ILE A 438 5.92 4.28 -37.42
N PRO A 439 6.63 5.01 -36.53
CA PRO A 439 7.80 5.81 -36.94
C PRO A 439 8.89 4.97 -37.59
N ALA A 440 9.51 5.49 -38.66
CA ALA A 440 10.62 4.83 -39.36
C ALA A 440 11.88 4.61 -38.49
N SER A 441 12.01 5.39 -37.41
CA SER A 441 13.08 5.27 -36.40
C SER A 441 12.87 4.08 -35.45
N ALA A 442 11.65 3.55 -35.34
CA ALA A 442 11.37 2.39 -34.50
C ALA A 442 11.89 1.12 -35.19
N LYS A 443 13.07 0.64 -34.81
CA LYS A 443 13.70 -0.52 -35.46
C LYS A 443 13.49 -1.84 -34.75
N VAL A 444 13.09 -1.80 -33.48
CA VAL A 444 12.81 -2.96 -32.64
C VAL A 444 11.65 -2.61 -31.72
N GLY A 445 10.85 -3.60 -31.37
CA GLY A 445 9.75 -3.44 -30.43
C GLY A 445 9.10 -4.78 -30.08
N GLY A 446 7.91 -4.79 -29.49
CA GLY A 446 7.14 -6.01 -29.21
C GLY A 446 5.68 -5.92 -29.64
N ILE A 447 4.97 -7.04 -29.74
CA ILE A 447 3.56 -7.11 -30.16
C ILE A 447 2.74 -7.84 -29.11
N ASN A 448 1.54 -7.34 -28.82
CA ASN A 448 0.51 -8.01 -28.04
C ASN A 448 -0.72 -8.19 -28.92
N ILE A 449 -1.30 -9.38 -28.93
CA ILE A 449 -2.49 -9.70 -29.72
C ILE A 449 -3.55 -10.18 -28.73
N TRP A 450 -4.76 -9.66 -28.84
CA TRP A 450 -5.86 -9.93 -27.93
C TRP A 450 -7.16 -10.18 -28.70
N SER A 451 -7.82 -11.29 -28.41
CA SER A 451 -9.18 -11.63 -28.87
C SER A 451 -10.24 -11.04 -27.92
N ARG A 452 -11.07 -10.12 -28.40
CA ARG A 452 -12.02 -9.37 -27.55
C ARG A 452 -13.29 -10.12 -27.21
N ASN A 453 -13.78 -10.96 -28.12
CA ASN A 453 -15.10 -11.58 -28.04
C ASN A 453 -15.08 -13.11 -28.12
N VAL A 454 -13.94 -13.74 -28.40
CA VAL A 454 -13.82 -15.21 -28.50
C VAL A 454 -12.66 -15.72 -27.64
N VAL A 455 -12.90 -16.77 -26.84
CA VAL A 455 -11.84 -17.44 -26.08
C VAL A 455 -11.29 -18.59 -26.93
N ASN A 456 -9.96 -18.71 -26.99
CA ASN A 456 -9.24 -19.76 -27.73
C ASN A 456 -9.57 -19.81 -29.24
N GLY A 457 -9.87 -18.65 -29.83
CA GLY A 457 -10.23 -18.55 -31.25
C GLY A 457 -9.06 -18.33 -32.19
N LEU A 458 -7.85 -17.98 -31.71
CA LEU A 458 -6.77 -17.50 -32.58
C LEU A 458 -5.58 -18.45 -32.68
N VAL A 459 -5.23 -18.87 -33.88
CA VAL A 459 -3.94 -19.49 -34.18
C VAL A 459 -3.04 -18.41 -34.77
N ILE A 460 -1.85 -18.23 -34.22
CA ILE A 460 -0.97 -17.10 -34.57
C ILE A 460 0.42 -17.62 -34.89
N ASN A 461 0.95 -17.23 -36.05
CA ASN A 461 2.34 -17.44 -36.43
C ASN A 461 3.03 -16.07 -36.60
N ALA A 462 4.14 -15.89 -35.91
CA ALA A 462 4.91 -14.66 -35.93
C ALA A 462 6.29 -14.93 -36.52
N MET A 463 6.52 -14.38 -37.71
CA MET A 463 7.69 -14.64 -38.54
C MET A 463 8.59 -13.43 -38.63
N LEU A 464 9.88 -13.67 -38.48
CA LEU A 464 10.94 -12.71 -38.74
C LEU A 464 11.76 -13.20 -39.93
N VAL A 465 11.73 -12.45 -41.03
CA VAL A 465 12.29 -12.82 -42.32
C VAL A 465 13.39 -11.87 -42.74
N ASN A 466 14.51 -12.37 -43.24
CA ASN A 466 15.50 -11.59 -43.98
C ASN A 466 15.63 -12.18 -45.40
N PRO A 467 15.06 -11.54 -46.42
CA PRO A 467 15.05 -12.09 -47.78
C PRO A 467 16.43 -12.05 -48.45
N VAL A 468 17.33 -11.17 -48.00
CA VAL A 468 18.69 -11.03 -48.56
C VAL A 468 19.62 -12.10 -48.00
N ALA A 469 19.66 -12.24 -46.68
CA ALA A 469 20.46 -13.24 -45.98
C ALA A 469 19.83 -14.65 -46.01
N ARG A 470 18.58 -14.75 -46.47
CA ARG A 470 17.74 -15.98 -46.49
C ARG A 470 17.48 -16.61 -45.11
N THR A 471 17.57 -15.82 -44.06
CA THR A 471 17.33 -16.29 -42.70
C THR A 471 15.90 -16.04 -42.26
N CYS A 472 15.32 -16.96 -41.48
CA CYS A 472 14.03 -16.78 -40.82
C CYS A 472 14.09 -17.22 -39.35
N GLY A 473 13.19 -16.71 -38.52
CA GLY A 473 13.00 -17.16 -37.14
C GLY A 473 11.60 -16.87 -36.61
N GLU A 474 11.27 -17.44 -35.45
CA GLU A 474 9.98 -17.23 -34.77
C GLU A 474 10.07 -16.14 -33.69
N CYS A 475 8.96 -15.43 -33.44
CA CYS A 475 8.89 -14.33 -32.47
C CYS A 475 7.95 -14.56 -31.27
N GLY A 476 7.33 -15.73 -31.09
CA GLY A 476 6.20 -15.92 -30.16
C GLY A 476 6.41 -16.95 -29.03
N ALA A 477 5.92 -16.64 -27.82
CA ALA A 477 5.73 -17.60 -26.72
C ALA A 477 4.25 -17.62 -26.28
N GLN A 478 3.62 -18.80 -26.24
CA GLN A 478 2.32 -19.02 -25.58
C GLN A 478 2.46 -19.01 -24.04
N GLY A 479 1.38 -18.77 -23.29
CA GLY A 479 1.40 -18.72 -21.81
C GLY A 479 0.11 -19.23 -21.15
N TRP A 480 0.19 -19.72 -19.90
CA TRP A 480 -0.87 -20.46 -19.16
C TRP A 480 -0.86 -20.19 -17.66
N VAL A 481 -1.95 -20.45 -16.95
CA VAL A 481 -2.10 -20.30 -15.50
C VAL A 481 -1.14 -21.21 -14.70
N THR A 482 -0.21 -20.60 -13.96
CA THR A 482 0.73 -21.26 -13.05
C THR A 482 0.22 -21.35 -11.62
N LYS A 483 -0.58 -20.37 -11.18
CA LYS A 483 -1.09 -20.29 -9.83
C LYS A 483 -2.45 -19.61 -9.82
N CYS A 484 -3.33 -20.01 -8.91
CA CYS A 484 -4.58 -19.30 -8.68
C CYS A 484 -5.10 -19.53 -7.26
N TRP A 485 -5.76 -18.51 -6.71
CA TRP A 485 -6.29 -18.48 -5.34
C TRP A 485 -7.57 -17.64 -5.27
N LEU A 486 -8.36 -17.85 -4.22
CA LEU A 486 -9.62 -17.14 -4.01
C LEU A 486 -9.41 -15.86 -3.20
N THR A 487 -10.07 -14.78 -3.58
CA THR A 487 -10.05 -13.48 -2.89
C THR A 487 -11.43 -12.82 -2.94
N ASP A 488 -11.64 -11.79 -2.12
CA ASP A 488 -12.84 -10.96 -2.02
C ASP A 488 -12.62 -9.51 -2.50
N SER A 489 -11.48 -9.24 -3.15
CA SER A 489 -11.12 -7.92 -3.65
C SER A 489 -10.62 -7.99 -5.09
N GLN A 490 -10.76 -6.89 -5.84
CA GLN A 490 -10.13 -6.70 -7.15
C GLN A 490 -8.67 -6.20 -7.06
N ASP A 491 -8.18 -5.82 -5.88
CA ASP A 491 -6.79 -5.46 -5.65
C ASP A 491 -5.87 -6.68 -5.82
N ILE A 492 -4.80 -6.53 -6.60
CA ILE A 492 -3.85 -7.61 -6.90
C ILE A 492 -2.96 -7.98 -5.71
N ASN A 493 -2.84 -7.12 -4.69
CA ASN A 493 -2.00 -7.37 -3.52
C ASN A 493 -2.67 -8.28 -2.47
N ILE A 494 -3.96 -8.58 -2.63
CA ILE A 494 -4.70 -9.43 -1.69
C ILE A 494 -4.63 -10.89 -2.16
N THR A 495 -4.03 -11.75 -1.32
CA THR A 495 -3.73 -13.14 -1.65
C THR A 495 -4.68 -14.17 -1.05
N SER A 496 -5.65 -13.73 -0.25
CA SER A 496 -6.64 -14.59 0.41
C SER A 496 -7.98 -13.87 0.56
N LEU A 497 -9.00 -14.57 1.05
CA LEU A 497 -10.19 -13.92 1.59
C LEU A 497 -9.79 -13.10 2.82
N ARG A 498 -10.23 -11.86 2.89
CA ARG A 498 -10.14 -11.06 4.11
C ARG A 498 -11.14 -11.57 5.14
N GLN A 499 -10.95 -11.12 6.38
CA GLN A 499 -11.96 -11.29 7.42
C GLN A 499 -13.15 -10.37 7.14
N HIS A 500 -14.36 -10.80 7.50
CA HIS A 500 -15.60 -10.04 7.29
C HIS A 500 -16.41 -9.97 8.58
N ALA A 501 -17.27 -8.96 8.69
CA ALA A 501 -18.19 -8.82 9.80
C ALA A 501 -19.48 -9.63 9.59
N VAL A 502 -20.13 -10.03 10.68
CA VAL A 502 -21.50 -10.57 10.62
C VAL A 502 -22.42 -9.52 9.98
N GLY A 503 -23.11 -9.92 8.91
CA GLY A 503 -23.99 -9.08 8.09
C GLY A 503 -23.40 -8.67 6.74
N ASP A 504 -22.08 -8.81 6.53
CA ASP A 504 -21.43 -8.39 5.29
C ASP A 504 -21.86 -9.24 4.09
N GLN A 505 -22.00 -8.58 2.94
CA GLN A 505 -22.17 -9.22 1.63
C GLN A 505 -21.10 -8.74 0.67
N PHE A 506 -20.33 -9.66 0.12
CA PHE A 506 -19.21 -9.34 -0.76
C PHE A 506 -19.12 -10.29 -1.94
N ARG A 507 -18.46 -9.84 -3.01
CA ARG A 507 -18.17 -10.67 -4.19
C ARG A 507 -16.84 -11.39 -4.02
N ILE A 508 -16.73 -12.55 -4.64
CA ILE A 508 -15.47 -13.30 -4.70
C ILE A 508 -14.91 -13.32 -6.12
N PHE A 509 -13.59 -13.39 -6.18
CA PHE A 509 -12.81 -13.45 -7.40
C PHE A 509 -11.80 -14.58 -7.29
N ILE A 510 -11.46 -15.17 -8.43
CA ILE A 510 -10.27 -16.02 -8.52
C ILE A 510 -9.16 -15.20 -9.13
N ARG A 511 -8.03 -15.16 -8.43
CA ARG A 511 -6.79 -14.62 -8.97
C ARG A 511 -6.12 -15.64 -9.83
N ILE A 512 -5.63 -15.22 -10.98
CA ILE A 512 -4.98 -16.07 -11.95
C ILE A 512 -3.61 -15.49 -12.23
N GLN A 513 -2.57 -16.28 -11.96
CA GLN A 513 -1.20 -15.98 -12.35
C GLN A 513 -0.85 -16.83 -13.57
N TRP A 514 -0.44 -16.21 -14.68
CA TRP A 514 -0.06 -16.88 -15.92
C TRP A 514 1.42 -17.29 -15.94
N THR A 515 1.95 -17.94 -16.98
CA THR A 515 3.39 -18.18 -17.17
C THR A 515 4.09 -17.05 -17.84
N GLY A 516 3.31 -16.24 -18.56
CA GLY A 516 3.57 -14.81 -18.76
C GLY A 516 3.54 -14.04 -17.43
N GLY A 517 3.15 -14.70 -16.34
CA GLY A 517 3.25 -14.17 -15.01
C GLY A 517 2.28 -13.04 -14.65
N LEU A 518 1.59 -12.47 -15.63
CA LEU A 518 0.45 -11.61 -15.42
C LEU A 518 -0.44 -12.16 -14.29
N ILE A 519 -0.83 -11.31 -13.35
CA ILE A 519 -1.83 -11.64 -12.34
C ILE A 519 -3.10 -10.85 -12.69
N GLU A 520 -4.19 -11.55 -12.93
CA GLU A 520 -5.50 -10.95 -13.19
C GLU A 520 -6.56 -11.40 -12.18
N ALA A 521 -7.59 -10.57 -12.05
CA ALA A 521 -8.82 -10.87 -11.32
C ALA A 521 -9.85 -11.43 -12.29
N VAL A 522 -10.46 -12.55 -11.95
CA VAL A 522 -11.64 -13.02 -12.70
C VAL A 522 -12.81 -13.25 -11.77
N ASP A 523 -14.01 -12.93 -12.26
CA ASP A 523 -15.24 -13.19 -11.51
C ASP A 523 -15.35 -14.69 -11.19
N ALA A 524 -15.80 -14.97 -9.96
CA ALA A 524 -16.06 -16.32 -9.50
C ALA A 524 -17.48 -16.44 -8.95
N ASN A 525 -18.15 -17.53 -9.29
CA ASN A 525 -19.39 -17.95 -8.64
C ASN A 525 -19.03 -18.74 -7.39
N CYS A 526 -19.55 -18.36 -6.23
CA CYS A 526 -19.47 -19.18 -5.04
C CYS A 526 -20.24 -20.49 -5.25
N TRP A 527 -19.49 -21.58 -5.20
CA TRP A 527 -19.96 -22.94 -5.40
C TRP A 527 -20.42 -23.59 -4.10
N SER A 528 -19.67 -23.40 -3.01
CA SER A 528 -20.00 -23.98 -1.71
C SER A 528 -19.40 -23.23 -0.53
N SER A 529 -20.02 -23.42 0.63
CA SER A 529 -19.48 -23.06 1.94
C SER A 529 -19.45 -24.31 2.81
N SER A 530 -18.34 -24.54 3.52
CA SER A 530 -18.22 -25.66 4.46
C SER A 530 -19.10 -25.49 5.71
N ASN A 531 -19.56 -24.26 5.99
CA ASN A 531 -20.41 -23.96 7.13
C ASN A 531 -21.36 -22.79 6.81
N THR A 532 -22.56 -23.14 6.33
CA THR A 532 -23.56 -22.16 5.87
C THR A 532 -24.14 -21.30 6.98
N THR A 533 -24.04 -21.73 8.25
CA THR A 533 -24.46 -20.90 9.39
C THR A 533 -23.48 -19.76 9.66
N VAL A 534 -22.20 -19.93 9.33
CA VAL A 534 -21.16 -18.88 9.42
C VAL A 534 -21.14 -18.02 8.18
N ALA A 535 -21.17 -18.62 6.99
CA ALA A 535 -21.25 -17.88 5.73
C ALA A 535 -21.99 -18.67 4.65
N SER A 536 -22.98 -18.05 4.01
CA SER A 536 -23.75 -18.64 2.90
C SER A 536 -23.31 -18.08 1.56
N CYS A 537 -23.61 -18.82 0.50
CA CYS A 537 -23.18 -18.50 -0.87
C CYS A 537 -24.36 -18.56 -1.83
N VAL A 538 -24.50 -17.53 -2.66
CA VAL A 538 -25.46 -17.46 -3.77
C VAL A 538 -24.79 -16.76 -4.94
N ASP A 539 -24.74 -17.42 -6.10
CA ASP A 539 -24.09 -16.92 -7.32
C ASP A 539 -22.68 -16.38 -7.04
N ASN A 540 -22.37 -15.11 -7.34
CA ASN A 540 -21.07 -14.51 -7.09
C ASN A 540 -20.95 -13.79 -5.73
N GLN A 541 -21.92 -13.96 -4.83
CA GLN A 541 -21.95 -13.31 -3.52
C GLN A 541 -21.80 -14.31 -2.37
N VAL A 542 -21.05 -13.88 -1.35
CA VAL A 542 -20.92 -14.52 -0.05
C VAL A 542 -21.56 -13.62 0.99
N ALA A 543 -22.41 -14.18 1.84
CA ALA A 543 -23.00 -13.49 2.98
C ALA A 543 -22.42 -14.04 4.28
N ALA A 544 -21.88 -13.17 5.12
CA ALA A 544 -21.36 -13.50 6.44
C ALA A 544 -22.50 -13.51 7.47
N ASN A 545 -22.89 -14.68 7.97
CA ASN A 545 -24.12 -14.88 8.73
C ASN A 545 -23.93 -14.92 10.25
N SER A 546 -22.84 -15.51 10.73
CA SER A 546 -22.53 -15.60 12.17
C SER A 546 -21.03 -15.76 12.40
N THR A 547 -20.59 -15.57 13.65
CA THR A 547 -19.17 -15.66 14.00
C THR A 547 -18.63 -17.08 13.82
N GLY A 548 -17.40 -17.18 13.31
CA GLY A 548 -16.71 -18.45 13.11
C GLY A 548 -15.88 -18.46 11.84
N THR A 549 -15.51 -19.65 11.41
CA THR A 549 -14.74 -19.86 10.18
C THR A 549 -15.51 -20.75 9.21
N ALA A 550 -15.50 -20.39 7.93
CA ALA A 550 -16.04 -21.20 6.85
C ALA A 550 -15.03 -21.26 5.69
N THR A 551 -14.91 -22.41 5.05
CA THR A 551 -14.18 -22.51 3.79
C THR A 551 -15.14 -22.22 2.64
N ILE A 552 -14.88 -21.14 1.92
CA ILE A 552 -15.64 -20.73 0.74
C ILE A 552 -14.95 -21.29 -0.48
N THR A 553 -15.68 -21.98 -1.34
CA THR A 553 -15.18 -22.46 -2.64
C THR A 553 -15.82 -21.65 -3.75
N GLY A 554 -15.01 -20.90 -4.50
CA GLY A 554 -15.41 -20.21 -5.70
C GLY A 554 -15.00 -20.99 -6.95
N ARG A 555 -15.81 -20.87 -8.00
CA ARG A 555 -15.57 -21.41 -9.33
C ARG A 555 -15.52 -20.27 -10.34
N SER A 556 -14.48 -20.21 -11.17
CA SER A 556 -14.34 -19.10 -12.12
C SER A 556 -15.46 -19.12 -13.17
N VAL A 557 -15.97 -17.94 -13.54
CA VAL A 557 -17.06 -17.83 -14.53
C VAL A 557 -16.59 -18.28 -15.92
N GLY A 558 -15.35 -17.97 -16.28
CA GLY A 558 -14.68 -18.45 -17.50
C GLY A 558 -13.81 -19.69 -17.26
N THR A 559 -13.26 -20.24 -18.35
CA THR A 559 -12.31 -21.34 -18.33
C THR A 559 -10.89 -20.83 -18.64
N TYR A 560 -9.89 -21.32 -17.91
CA TYR A 560 -8.52 -20.81 -17.98
C TYR A 560 -7.50 -21.94 -18.07
N PRO A 561 -6.51 -21.86 -18.97
CA PRO A 561 -5.58 -22.95 -19.18
C PRO A 561 -4.55 -23.00 -18.07
N THR A 562 -4.42 -24.11 -17.34
CA THR A 562 -3.52 -24.22 -16.16
C THR A 562 -2.18 -24.91 -16.40
N ASN A 563 -1.77 -25.05 -17.67
CA ASN A 563 -0.61 -25.85 -18.06
C ASN A 563 0.13 -25.34 -19.32
N GLU A 564 1.39 -25.78 -19.51
CA GLU A 564 2.41 -25.34 -20.52
C GLU A 564 1.97 -25.13 -21.96
N THR A 565 0.76 -25.52 -22.27
CA THR A 565 0.28 -25.71 -23.61
C THR A 565 -1.08 -25.11 -23.85
N CYS A 566 -1.57 -24.28 -22.94
CA CYS A 566 -2.87 -23.63 -23.05
C CYS A 566 -4.04 -24.63 -23.23
N SER A 567 -3.84 -25.89 -22.84
CA SER A 567 -4.56 -27.01 -23.49
C SER A 567 -5.85 -27.40 -22.77
N ASN A 568 -5.97 -27.12 -21.48
CA ASN A 568 -7.14 -27.47 -20.70
C ASN A 568 -7.71 -26.24 -19.98
N PRO A 569 -8.44 -25.36 -20.70
CA PRO A 569 -9.14 -24.28 -20.06
C PRO A 569 -10.22 -24.89 -19.17
N GLN A 570 -9.96 -24.92 -17.87
CA GLN A 570 -10.91 -25.41 -16.87
C GLN A 570 -11.48 -24.23 -16.09
N GLN A 571 -12.72 -24.38 -15.62
CA GLN A 571 -13.17 -23.51 -14.55
C GLN A 571 -12.29 -23.80 -13.33
N LEU A 572 -11.69 -22.75 -12.79
CA LEU A 572 -10.80 -22.85 -11.66
C LEU A 572 -11.68 -22.97 -10.41
N ASP A 573 -11.52 -24.06 -9.67
CA ASP A 573 -12.13 -24.22 -8.35
C ASP A 573 -11.10 -23.86 -7.29
N ARG A 574 -11.36 -22.82 -6.50
CA ARG A 574 -10.46 -22.43 -5.42
C ARG A 574 -11.22 -22.19 -4.15
N SER A 575 -10.67 -22.75 -3.08
CA SER A 575 -11.19 -22.59 -1.73
C SER A 575 -10.32 -21.59 -0.96
N GLY A 576 -10.96 -20.70 -0.23
CA GLY A 576 -10.33 -19.79 0.73
C GLY A 576 -10.98 -19.93 2.10
N SER A 577 -10.18 -19.80 3.16
CA SER A 577 -10.73 -19.71 4.51
C SER A 577 -11.26 -18.30 4.74
N LEU A 578 -12.55 -18.20 5.07
CA LEU A 578 -13.21 -16.98 5.49
C LEU A 578 -13.37 -17.01 7.01
N THR A 579 -12.90 -15.96 7.67
CA THR A 579 -13.20 -15.74 9.08
C THR A 579 -14.26 -14.65 9.19
N VAL A 580 -15.37 -14.98 9.85
CA VAL A 580 -16.44 -14.03 10.16
C VAL A 580 -16.37 -13.70 11.64
N VAL A 581 -16.33 -12.41 11.96
CA VAL A 581 -16.27 -11.93 13.34
C VAL A 581 -17.35 -10.90 13.58
N VAL A 582 -17.59 -10.58 14.85
CA VAL A 582 -18.23 -9.32 15.22
C VAL A 582 -17.11 -8.44 15.73
N PRO A 583 -16.60 -7.50 14.91
CA PRO A 583 -15.58 -6.59 15.39
C PRO A 583 -16.16 -5.75 16.53
N THR A 584 -15.34 -5.55 17.56
CA THR A 584 -15.60 -4.54 18.59
C THR A 584 -14.44 -3.57 18.61
N VAL A 585 -14.76 -2.32 18.90
CA VAL A 585 -13.76 -1.27 19.10
C VAL A 585 -13.85 -0.89 20.57
N SER A 586 -12.73 -0.90 21.26
CA SER A 586 -12.61 -0.33 22.59
C SER A 586 -11.54 0.75 22.58
N PHE A 587 -11.65 1.70 23.49
CA PHE A 587 -10.59 2.67 23.72
C PHE A 587 -10.40 2.93 25.21
N SER A 588 -9.20 3.32 25.60
CA SER A 588 -8.85 3.59 27.00
C SER A 588 -7.76 4.63 27.10
N SER A 589 -7.63 5.21 28.29
CA SER A 589 -6.47 6.00 28.69
C SER A 589 -6.15 5.67 30.15
N ASP A 590 -4.90 5.32 30.42
CA ASP A 590 -4.46 4.95 31.76
C ASP A 590 -4.45 6.15 32.73
N SER A 591 -4.47 7.37 32.19
CA SER A 591 -4.46 8.62 32.97
C SER A 591 -5.84 9.28 33.08
N LEU A 592 -6.91 8.73 32.48
CA LEU A 592 -8.21 9.42 32.42
C LEU A 592 -8.75 9.80 33.80
N SER A 593 -8.62 8.90 34.78
CA SER A 593 -9.14 9.11 36.14
C SER A 593 -8.36 10.13 36.98
N THR A 594 -7.19 10.56 36.52
CA THR A 594 -6.32 11.52 37.24
C THR A 594 -5.94 12.72 36.39
N TYR A 595 -6.43 12.79 35.14
CA TYR A 595 -6.04 13.83 34.21
C TYR A 595 -6.65 15.17 34.58
N LEU A 596 -5.78 16.18 34.69
CA LEU A 596 -6.14 17.58 34.88
C LEU A 596 -5.58 18.40 33.72
N PRO A 597 -6.39 19.19 33.01
CA PRO A 597 -5.91 19.99 31.89
C PRO A 597 -4.99 21.11 32.35
N THR A 598 -3.92 21.35 31.61
CA THR A 598 -3.09 22.54 31.74
C THR A 598 -2.76 23.04 30.36
N ASN A 599 -2.41 24.33 30.21
CA ASN A 599 -1.96 24.80 28.91
C ASN A 599 -0.71 24.02 28.44
N GLY A 600 -0.86 23.23 27.38
CA GLY A 600 0.20 22.47 26.72
C GLY A 600 0.39 21.01 27.18
N ASN A 601 -0.32 20.52 28.20
CA ASN A 601 -0.25 19.09 28.53
C ASN A 601 -1.12 18.24 27.59
N ASN A 602 -0.99 16.92 27.68
CA ASN A 602 -1.72 16.00 26.83
C ASN A 602 -2.20 14.75 27.56
N ILE A 603 -3.26 14.15 27.02
CA ILE A 603 -3.75 12.82 27.39
C ILE A 603 -3.65 11.90 26.17
N ASN A 604 -3.25 10.65 26.40
CA ASN A 604 -3.13 9.64 25.35
C ASN A 604 -4.29 8.66 25.45
N PHE A 605 -4.97 8.42 24.32
CA PHE A 605 -6.01 7.40 24.20
C PHE A 605 -5.58 6.32 23.22
N THR A 606 -5.63 5.08 23.68
CA THR A 606 -5.35 3.89 22.86
C THR A 606 -6.66 3.28 22.43
N ALA A 607 -6.89 3.21 21.12
CA ALA A 607 -7.99 2.47 20.50
C ALA A 607 -7.51 1.08 20.11
N THR A 608 -8.33 0.06 20.36
CA THR A 608 -8.06 -1.34 20.04
C THR A 608 -9.28 -1.96 19.35
N ILE A 609 -9.02 -2.65 18.25
CA ILE A 609 -10.00 -3.45 17.53
C ILE A 609 -9.85 -4.90 18.00
N SER A 610 -10.97 -5.53 18.35
CA SER A 610 -11.06 -6.94 18.72
C SER A 610 -11.97 -7.70 17.74
N PRO A 611 -11.65 -8.97 17.40
CA PRO A 611 -10.43 -9.69 17.78
C PRO A 611 -9.19 -9.09 17.11
N SER A 612 -7.98 -9.42 17.58
CA SER A 612 -6.72 -8.86 17.07
C SER A 612 -6.45 -9.15 15.59
N THR A 613 -7.20 -10.08 14.99
CA THR A 613 -7.18 -10.37 13.55
C THR A 613 -8.00 -9.38 12.72
N ALA A 614 -8.85 -8.55 13.33
CA ALA A 614 -9.53 -7.44 12.69
C ALA A 614 -8.65 -6.17 12.69
N PHE A 615 -8.75 -5.39 11.62
CA PHE A 615 -8.04 -4.13 11.45
C PHE A 615 -8.89 -3.16 10.63
N GLY A 616 -8.68 -1.87 10.82
CA GLY A 616 -9.46 -0.84 10.14
C GLY A 616 -8.78 0.52 10.17
N LEU A 617 -9.36 1.50 9.48
CA LEU A 617 -8.97 2.90 9.64
C LEU A 617 -9.60 3.43 10.93
N ILE A 618 -8.79 3.89 11.87
CA ILE A 618 -9.27 4.35 13.18
C ILE A 618 -9.28 5.87 13.17
N ARG A 619 -10.44 6.44 13.51
CA ARG A 619 -10.69 7.88 13.61
C ARG A 619 -11.03 8.26 15.04
N PHE A 620 -10.32 9.26 15.55
CA PHE A 620 -10.62 9.90 16.83
C PHE A 620 -11.30 11.23 16.52
N GLU A 621 -12.41 11.51 17.20
CA GLU A 621 -13.18 12.74 17.02
C GLU A 621 -13.37 13.42 18.36
N LEU A 622 -12.87 14.64 18.45
CA LEU A 622 -13.19 15.59 19.51
C LEU A 622 -14.43 16.38 19.10
N TYR A 623 -15.39 16.46 20.00
CA TYR A 623 -16.62 17.23 19.86
C TYR A 623 -17.05 17.77 21.23
N ASP A 624 -18.02 18.67 21.29
CA ASP A 624 -18.42 19.32 22.55
C ASP A 624 -17.21 20.01 23.22
N ILE A 625 -16.38 20.67 22.40
CA ILE A 625 -15.09 21.23 22.79
C ILE A 625 -15.29 22.66 23.28
N SER A 626 -14.83 22.96 24.49
CA SER A 626 -14.80 24.32 25.02
C SER A 626 -13.85 25.23 24.23
N ARG A 627 -14.12 26.53 24.28
CA ARG A 627 -13.39 27.61 23.61
C ARG A 627 -13.36 28.83 24.52
N PHE A 628 -12.87 28.63 25.73
CA PHE A 628 -12.73 29.77 26.64
C PHE A 628 -11.78 30.81 26.03
N VAL A 629 -12.03 32.07 26.31
CA VAL A 629 -11.08 33.12 25.91
C VAL A 629 -9.82 32.94 26.76
N GLY A 630 -8.66 32.93 26.12
CA GLY A 630 -7.39 32.72 26.80
C GLY A 630 -7.21 31.30 27.33
N ASP A 631 -6.20 31.10 28.18
CA ASP A 631 -5.86 29.78 28.76
C ASP A 631 -6.23 29.66 30.24
N ALA A 632 -6.54 30.77 30.90
CA ALA A 632 -7.00 30.86 32.29
C ALA A 632 -7.99 32.03 32.46
N MET A 633 -8.54 32.22 33.66
CA MET A 633 -9.55 33.24 33.93
C MET A 633 -9.08 34.69 33.69
N ASN A 634 -7.77 34.93 33.64
CA ASN A 634 -7.17 36.26 33.54
C ASN A 634 -5.95 36.33 32.60
N HIS A 635 -5.76 35.34 31.74
CA HIS A 635 -4.57 35.25 30.90
C HIS A 635 -4.90 34.70 29.51
N GLY A 636 -4.19 35.22 28.50
CA GLY A 636 -4.38 34.89 27.09
C GLY A 636 -5.57 35.60 26.44
N THR A 637 -5.58 35.59 25.10
CA THR A 637 -6.65 36.19 24.27
C THR A 637 -7.12 35.25 23.16
N GLU A 638 -6.58 34.03 23.11
CA GLU A 638 -6.93 33.05 22.09
C GLU A 638 -8.40 32.63 22.22
N THR A 639 -9.03 32.35 21.09
CA THR A 639 -10.43 31.89 21.02
C THR A 639 -10.55 30.56 20.27
N THR A 640 -9.43 29.85 20.17
CA THR A 640 -9.33 28.55 19.51
C THR A 640 -9.95 27.46 20.41
N PRO A 641 -10.26 26.28 19.86
CA PRO A 641 -10.63 25.12 20.68
C PRO A 641 -9.61 24.82 21.79
N ASP A 642 -10.11 24.55 22.99
CA ASP A 642 -9.25 24.26 24.16
C ASP A 642 -8.60 22.88 24.09
N TYR A 643 -9.05 22.02 23.16
CA TYR A 643 -8.42 20.75 22.84
C TYR A 643 -8.21 20.57 21.35
N ASP A 644 -7.07 19.98 20.99
CA ASP A 644 -6.71 19.61 19.62
C ASP A 644 -5.84 18.34 19.57
N PHE A 645 -5.51 17.88 18.35
CA PHE A 645 -4.59 16.76 18.11
C PHE A 645 -3.17 17.24 17.71
N GLY A 646 -2.83 18.50 17.91
CA GLY A 646 -1.62 19.13 17.40
C GLY A 646 -1.62 19.28 15.87
N SER A 647 -0.48 19.63 15.27
CA SER A 647 -0.35 19.78 13.81
C SER A 647 -0.12 18.45 13.08
N SER A 648 0.48 17.46 13.76
CA SER A 648 0.84 16.16 13.17
C SER A 648 1.11 15.11 14.25
N GLN A 649 0.76 13.86 13.98
CA GLN A 649 1.12 12.71 14.81
C GLN A 649 1.57 11.55 13.92
N SER A 650 2.58 10.78 14.37
CA SER A 650 3.07 9.62 13.62
C SER A 650 1.97 8.57 13.45
N GLY A 651 1.80 8.06 12.22
CA GLY A 651 0.77 7.06 11.90
C GLY A 651 -0.62 7.64 11.62
N PHE A 652 -0.77 8.97 11.62
CA PHE A 652 -2.01 9.67 11.35
C PHE A 652 -1.89 10.64 10.17
N ASN A 653 -3.01 10.89 9.50
CA ASN A 653 -3.16 12.03 8.62
C ASN A 653 -3.24 13.33 9.43
N ALA A 654 -3.03 14.47 8.78
CA ALA A 654 -3.20 15.77 9.43
C ALA A 654 -4.63 15.92 10.00
N PRO A 655 -4.79 16.50 11.20
CA PRO A 655 -6.12 16.72 11.77
C PRO A 655 -7.00 17.60 10.89
N ILE A 656 -8.28 17.27 10.85
CA ILE A 656 -9.29 17.98 10.07
C ILE A 656 -10.29 18.60 11.03
N VAL A 657 -10.55 19.90 10.87
CA VAL A 657 -11.61 20.60 11.60
C VAL A 657 -12.83 20.69 10.69
N THR A 658 -13.98 20.23 11.17
CA THR A 658 -15.27 20.37 10.49
C THR A 658 -16.28 21.07 11.37
N GLY A 659 -17.29 21.69 10.76
CA GLY A 659 -18.27 22.51 11.46
C GLY A 659 -17.74 23.87 11.91
N SER A 660 -18.56 24.59 12.66
CA SER A 660 -18.23 25.92 13.20
C SER A 660 -18.96 26.14 14.53
N GLY A 661 -18.38 26.93 15.43
CA GLY A 661 -18.95 27.18 16.76
C GLY A 661 -19.17 25.88 17.53
N ALA A 662 -20.36 25.72 18.13
CA ALA A 662 -20.68 24.60 19.03
C ALA A 662 -20.73 23.24 18.31
N SER A 663 -20.90 23.24 16.98
CA SER A 663 -20.89 22.04 16.14
C SER A 663 -19.50 21.67 15.63
N THR A 664 -18.44 22.27 16.16
CA THR A 664 -17.08 21.95 15.72
C THR A 664 -16.72 20.52 16.11
N VAL A 665 -16.19 19.79 15.15
CA VAL A 665 -15.56 18.49 15.35
C VAL A 665 -14.12 18.58 14.84
N ILE A 666 -13.17 18.18 15.68
CA ILE A 666 -11.77 18.02 15.28
C ILE A 666 -11.53 16.52 15.19
N GLN A 667 -11.08 16.04 14.04
CA GLN A 667 -10.86 14.62 13.82
C GLN A 667 -9.44 14.34 13.35
N ILE A 668 -8.88 13.22 13.80
CA ILE A 668 -7.62 12.68 13.27
C ILE A 668 -7.85 11.20 12.93
N GLN A 669 -7.36 10.76 11.78
CA GLN A 669 -7.53 9.39 11.30
C GLN A 669 -6.18 8.77 10.94
N THR A 670 -6.03 7.47 11.21
CA THR A 670 -4.82 6.74 10.85
C THR A 670 -4.52 6.84 9.35
N SER A 671 -3.24 6.93 8.98
CA SER A 671 -2.79 6.98 7.58
C SER A 671 -2.85 5.63 6.87
N GLY A 672 -3.01 4.54 7.64
CA GLY A 672 -3.20 3.18 7.17
C GLY A 672 -4.08 2.39 8.14
N ILE A 673 -4.39 1.15 7.76
CA ILE A 673 -5.15 0.22 8.62
C ILE A 673 -4.33 -0.15 9.87
N ALA A 674 -5.00 -0.25 11.02
CA ALA A 674 -4.38 -0.64 12.28
C ALA A 674 -5.36 -1.47 13.11
N THR A 675 -4.82 -2.34 13.97
CA THR A 675 -5.58 -3.05 15.02
C THR A 675 -5.55 -2.27 16.33
N THR A 676 -4.44 -1.61 16.65
CA THR A 676 -4.27 -0.78 17.84
C THR A 676 -3.52 0.48 17.46
N VAL A 677 -3.95 1.63 17.99
CA VAL A 677 -3.28 2.92 17.79
C VAL A 677 -3.51 3.84 18.98
N THR A 678 -2.56 4.72 19.26
CA THR A 678 -2.64 5.73 20.32
C THR A 678 -2.64 7.13 19.72
N ALA A 679 -3.62 7.95 20.08
CA ALA A 679 -3.67 9.36 19.72
C ALA A 679 -3.42 10.23 20.96
N SER A 680 -2.64 11.30 20.80
CA SER A 680 -2.42 12.32 21.82
C SER A 680 -3.39 13.49 21.64
N ILE A 681 -4.04 13.93 22.71
CA ILE A 681 -4.96 15.07 22.73
C ILE A 681 -4.34 16.13 23.62
N TYR A 682 -4.11 17.33 23.08
CA TYR A 682 -3.43 18.42 23.76
C TYR A 682 -4.45 19.42 24.30
N SER A 683 -4.25 19.86 25.54
CA SER A 683 -5.02 20.95 26.14
C SER A 683 -4.36 22.30 25.90
N ARG A 684 -5.16 23.34 25.71
CA ARG A 684 -4.75 24.74 25.55
C ARG A 684 -5.25 25.64 26.69
N ASP A 685 -6.00 25.09 27.63
CA ASP A 685 -6.68 25.83 28.70
C ASP A 685 -6.62 25.03 30.00
N PHE A 686 -6.57 25.69 31.15
CA PHE A 686 -6.51 25.04 32.45
C PHE A 686 -7.87 24.51 32.96
N GLY A 687 -8.98 24.92 32.36
CA GLY A 687 -10.35 24.48 32.67
C GLY A 687 -11.11 23.92 31.47
N GLY A 688 -10.43 23.69 30.34
CA GLY A 688 -11.06 23.21 29.12
C GLY A 688 -11.69 21.82 29.28
N PHE A 689 -12.81 21.60 28.57
CA PHE A 689 -13.48 20.30 28.47
C PHE A 689 -13.77 19.90 27.01
N CYS A 690 -13.81 18.60 26.73
CA CYS A 690 -14.33 18.04 25.49
C CYS A 690 -14.86 16.61 25.65
N LYS A 691 -15.53 16.10 24.61
CA LYS A 691 -15.82 14.68 24.43
C LYS A 691 -14.97 14.09 23.33
N LEU A 692 -14.46 12.89 23.57
CA LEU A 692 -13.76 12.07 22.59
C LEU A 692 -14.61 10.86 22.26
N ARG A 693 -14.83 10.60 20.96
CA ARG A 693 -15.29 9.28 20.49
C ARG A 693 -14.29 8.70 19.50
N VAL A 694 -14.29 7.37 19.44
CA VAL A 694 -13.47 6.60 18.49
C VAL A 694 -14.39 5.87 17.54
N ILE A 695 -14.09 5.93 16.24
CA ILE A 695 -14.81 5.22 15.20
C ILE A 695 -13.77 4.47 14.39
N ALA A 696 -13.91 3.14 14.24
CA ALA A 696 -13.07 2.38 13.33
C ALA A 696 -13.89 1.95 12.11
N ASN A 697 -13.45 2.31 10.92
CA ASN A 697 -13.99 1.75 9.69
C ASN A 697 -13.33 0.39 9.47
N ILE A 698 -14.08 -0.67 9.73
CA ILE A 698 -13.64 -2.08 9.65
C ILE A 698 -14.47 -2.71 8.54
N PHE A 699 -13.78 -3.20 7.50
CA PHE A 699 -14.41 -3.81 6.31
C PHE A 699 -15.47 -2.92 5.62
N GLY A 700 -15.34 -1.60 5.72
CA GLY A 700 -16.28 -0.63 5.12
C GLY A 700 -17.41 -0.18 6.04
N THR A 701 -17.55 -0.79 7.22
CA THR A 701 -18.57 -0.44 8.22
C THR A 701 -17.94 0.33 9.38
N ASP A 702 -18.59 1.40 9.82
CA ASP A 702 -18.14 2.19 10.97
C ASP A 702 -18.58 1.54 12.29
N TYR A 703 -17.60 1.18 13.12
CA TYR A 703 -17.81 0.67 14.47
C TYR A 703 -17.45 1.76 15.49
N THR A 704 -18.45 2.20 16.25
CA THR A 704 -18.24 3.13 17.36
C THR A 704 -17.59 2.39 18.53
N GLY A 705 -16.46 2.91 18.99
CA GLY A 705 -15.74 2.38 20.13
C GLY A 705 -16.49 2.55 21.44
N THR A 706 -16.27 1.62 22.37
CA THR A 706 -16.70 1.75 23.77
C THR A 706 -15.51 2.09 24.67
N LEU A 707 -15.72 3.01 25.61
CA LEU A 707 -14.73 3.33 26.62
C LEU A 707 -14.58 2.12 27.56
N SER A 708 -13.35 1.60 27.63
CA SER A 708 -13.04 0.36 28.34
C SER A 708 -13.50 0.41 29.80
N GLY A 709 -14.18 -0.65 30.24
CA GLY A 709 -14.76 -0.72 31.58
C GLY A 709 -16.15 -0.07 31.72
N THR A 710 -16.71 0.48 30.64
CA THR A 710 -18.03 1.13 30.63
C THR A 710 -18.85 0.73 29.40
N SER A 711 -20.14 1.13 29.36
CA SER A 711 -20.98 1.06 28.15
C SER A 711 -20.98 2.34 27.32
N ASN A 712 -20.18 3.34 27.71
CA ASN A 712 -20.18 4.65 27.06
C ASN A 712 -19.43 4.59 25.72
N THR A 713 -19.93 5.28 24.70
CA THR A 713 -19.31 5.37 23.37
C THR A 713 -18.38 6.57 23.21
N PHE A 714 -18.17 7.31 24.29
CA PHE A 714 -17.30 8.48 24.36
C PHE A 714 -16.64 8.57 25.73
N ALA A 715 -15.49 9.24 25.79
CA ALA A 715 -14.87 9.72 27.02
C ALA A 715 -15.09 11.22 27.15
N ARG A 716 -15.24 11.71 28.38
CA ARG A 716 -15.16 13.14 28.71
C ARG A 716 -13.72 13.43 29.13
N ILE A 717 -13.16 14.54 28.65
CA ILE A 717 -11.80 14.98 28.94
C ILE A 717 -11.86 16.41 29.49
N PRO A 718 -11.50 16.65 30.76
CA PRO A 718 -11.19 15.65 31.78
C PRO A 718 -12.39 14.75 32.12
N LYS A 719 -12.15 13.68 32.89
CA LYS A 719 -13.23 12.79 33.33
C LYS A 719 -14.25 13.57 34.19
N ASP A 720 -15.52 13.47 33.82
CA ASP A 720 -16.64 14.24 34.38
C ASP A 720 -17.92 13.38 34.31
N ASP A 721 -18.09 12.43 35.23
CA ASP A 721 -19.20 11.48 35.19
C ASP A 721 -20.56 12.16 35.52
N ASN A 722 -20.53 13.30 36.22
CA ASN A 722 -21.73 14.05 36.65
C ASN A 722 -22.15 15.19 35.67
N ASP A 723 -21.39 15.42 34.60
CA ASP A 723 -21.58 16.43 33.54
C ASP A 723 -21.60 17.88 34.04
N ASN A 724 -20.86 18.18 35.10
CA ASN A 724 -20.78 19.51 35.67
C ASN A 724 -19.58 20.34 35.16
N LYS A 725 -18.82 19.79 34.21
CA LYS A 725 -17.64 20.40 33.54
C LYS A 725 -16.39 20.51 34.41
N MET A 726 -16.40 19.98 35.63
CA MET A 726 -15.24 19.89 36.51
C MET A 726 -14.71 18.45 36.54
N PRO A 727 -13.42 18.25 36.85
CA PRO A 727 -12.80 16.93 36.85
C PRO A 727 -13.18 16.14 38.10
N ASP A 728 -13.69 14.91 37.93
CA ASP A 728 -13.98 13.98 39.04
C ASP A 728 -12.75 13.69 39.91
N ALA A 729 -11.54 13.86 39.36
CA ALA A 729 -10.27 13.68 40.07
C ALA A 729 -10.05 14.74 41.17
N GLY A 730 -10.82 15.83 41.15
CA GLY A 730 -10.55 17.02 41.94
C GLY A 730 -9.26 17.72 41.52
N TRP A 731 -8.82 18.72 42.28
CA TRP A 731 -7.58 19.44 42.00
C TRP A 731 -6.86 19.83 43.28
N THR A 732 -5.58 20.16 43.15
CA THR A 732 -4.81 20.73 44.26
C THR A 732 -4.88 22.25 44.19
N ALA A 733 -5.34 22.86 45.28
CA ALA A 733 -5.33 24.31 45.49
C ALA A 733 -4.43 24.59 46.71
N GLU A 734 -3.34 25.31 46.50
CA GLU A 734 -2.28 25.48 47.50
C GLU A 734 -1.75 24.14 48.03
N SER A 735 -2.03 23.81 49.30
CA SER A 735 -1.72 22.52 49.94
C SER A 735 -2.96 21.63 50.16
N ALA A 736 -4.15 22.07 49.74
CA ALA A 736 -5.40 21.35 49.90
C ALA A 736 -5.73 20.55 48.64
N GLN A 737 -6.17 19.30 48.83
CA GLN A 737 -6.78 18.52 47.76
C GLN A 737 -8.29 18.78 47.78
N ILE A 738 -8.80 19.41 46.74
CA ILE A 738 -10.22 19.67 46.56
C ILE A 738 -10.86 18.42 45.99
N ASN A 739 -11.92 17.94 46.65
CA ASN A 739 -12.76 16.88 46.11
C ASN A 739 -13.93 17.55 45.39
N GLU A 740 -14.01 17.34 44.08
CA GLU A 740 -15.05 17.90 43.22
C GLU A 740 -16.46 17.54 43.72
N ALA A 741 -16.66 16.37 44.34
CA ALA A 741 -17.98 15.95 44.84
C ALA A 741 -18.59 16.88 45.91
N ASN A 742 -17.78 17.79 46.48
CA ASN A 742 -18.21 18.79 47.45
C ASN A 742 -18.38 20.20 46.83
N THR A 743 -18.30 20.31 45.51
CA THR A 743 -18.32 21.57 44.75
C THR A 743 -19.49 21.58 43.78
N ALA A 744 -19.87 22.77 43.31
CA ALA A 744 -20.84 22.95 42.24
C ALA A 744 -20.38 24.10 41.33
N PRO A 745 -20.38 23.94 40.00
CA PRO A 745 -19.67 24.85 39.08
C PRO A 745 -20.16 26.32 39.11
N ALA A 746 -21.39 26.54 39.58
CA ALA A 746 -22.04 27.85 39.70
C ALA A 746 -22.11 28.35 41.16
N SER A 747 -21.53 27.61 42.11
CA SER A 747 -21.43 28.01 43.51
C SER A 747 -20.29 29.02 43.66
N ASP A 748 -20.49 29.99 44.55
CA ASP A 748 -19.55 31.03 45.01
C ASP A 748 -19.89 31.18 46.50
N GLN A 749 -19.58 30.15 47.28
CA GLN A 749 -20.06 29.99 48.66
C GLN A 749 -18.93 29.91 49.67
N ASP A 750 -17.72 30.29 49.27
CA ASP A 750 -16.53 30.34 50.12
C ASP A 750 -16.86 31.17 51.36
N ASN A 751 -17.00 30.46 52.47
CA ASN A 751 -17.44 30.98 53.74
C ASN A 751 -16.34 30.89 54.79
N ASN A 752 -15.10 30.61 54.38
CA ASN A 752 -13.94 30.79 55.23
C ASN A 752 -13.12 31.99 54.72
N PRO A 753 -13.11 33.10 55.45
CA PRO A 753 -13.78 33.33 56.73
C PRO A 753 -15.28 33.73 56.56
N ALA A 754 -16.11 33.55 57.60
CA ALA A 754 -17.59 33.53 57.53
C ALA A 754 -18.31 34.88 57.29
N GLY A 755 -17.57 35.95 57.05
CA GLY A 755 -17.92 37.31 56.65
C GLY A 755 -19.00 38.07 57.44
N ASN A 756 -19.36 39.20 56.86
CA ASN A 756 -20.53 40.07 57.12
C ASN A 756 -21.90 39.39 56.86
N GLY A 757 -21.95 38.06 56.78
CA GLY A 757 -23.12 37.30 56.33
C GLY A 757 -23.23 37.11 54.82
N THR A 758 -22.23 37.53 54.04
CA THR A 758 -22.15 37.27 52.60
C THR A 758 -21.07 36.22 52.31
N ASN A 759 -21.51 35.06 51.82
CA ASN A 759 -20.63 34.02 51.30
C ASN A 759 -20.08 34.44 49.94
N GLY A 760 -18.97 33.81 49.55
CA GLY A 760 -18.35 34.01 48.26
C GLY A 760 -17.38 35.19 48.23
N ASP A 761 -16.48 35.14 47.26
CA ASP A 761 -15.55 36.22 46.93
C ASP A 761 -15.76 36.77 45.51
N GLY A 762 -16.68 36.19 44.75
CA GLY A 762 -17.00 36.54 43.37
C GLY A 762 -16.32 35.65 42.34
N LEU A 763 -15.76 34.50 42.72
CA LEU A 763 -15.34 33.45 41.81
C LEU A 763 -16.24 32.23 42.01
N THR A 764 -16.69 31.63 40.91
CA THR A 764 -17.39 30.35 41.05
C THR A 764 -16.41 29.19 41.23
N ASP A 765 -16.85 28.06 41.80
CA ASP A 765 -16.01 26.85 41.95
C ASP A 765 -15.36 26.43 40.61
N PHE A 766 -16.04 26.66 39.47
CA PHE A 766 -15.47 26.40 38.14
C PHE A 766 -14.37 27.40 37.77
N GLU A 767 -14.53 28.68 38.10
CA GLU A 767 -13.52 29.72 37.86
C GLU A 767 -12.28 29.50 38.71
N GLU A 768 -12.47 29.10 39.96
CA GLU A 768 -11.40 28.70 40.87
C GLU A 768 -10.68 27.44 40.40
N TYR A 769 -11.44 26.46 39.90
CA TYR A 769 -10.90 25.31 39.21
C TYR A 769 -10.07 25.76 38.01
N ARG A 770 -10.64 26.45 37.01
CA ARG A 770 -9.92 26.92 35.80
C ARG A 770 -8.71 27.77 36.17
N GLY A 771 -8.80 28.53 37.25
CA GLY A 771 -7.69 29.20 37.91
C GLY A 771 -7.26 30.48 37.22
N VAL A 772 -6.25 31.12 37.82
CA VAL A 772 -5.77 32.47 37.50
C VAL A 772 -4.24 32.48 37.47
N TYR A 773 -3.67 33.42 36.72
CA TYR A 773 -2.27 33.79 36.76
C TYR A 773 -2.04 34.84 37.84
N VAL A 774 -1.06 34.58 38.70
CA VAL A 774 -0.61 35.49 39.75
C VAL A 774 0.91 35.63 39.64
N ARG A 775 1.38 36.82 39.30
CA ARG A 775 2.79 37.11 38.95
C ARG A 775 3.36 36.12 37.92
N GLY A 776 2.62 35.88 36.85
CA GLY A 776 3.04 35.05 35.72
C GLY A 776 2.98 33.54 35.97
N ASN A 777 2.43 33.08 37.10
CA ASN A 777 2.26 31.66 37.39
C ASN A 777 0.78 31.31 37.53
N HIS A 778 0.32 30.28 36.82
CA HIS A 778 -1.03 29.74 36.98
C HIS A 778 -1.21 29.11 38.37
N LYS A 779 -2.38 29.32 38.96
CA LYS A 779 -2.86 28.68 40.17
C LYS A 779 -4.34 28.35 40.06
N ARG A 780 -4.69 27.14 40.50
CA ARG A 780 -6.07 26.79 40.87
C ARG A 780 -6.33 27.23 42.31
N LEU A 781 -7.57 27.62 42.58
CA LEU A 781 -8.01 28.24 43.83
C LEU A 781 -8.90 27.29 44.64
N ASN A 782 -9.25 27.68 45.86
CA ASN A 782 -9.88 26.80 46.85
C ASN A 782 -11.32 27.28 47.16
N PRO A 783 -12.36 26.54 46.72
CA PRO A 783 -13.78 26.93 46.84
C PRO A 783 -14.33 26.95 48.27
N PHE A 784 -13.45 26.76 49.25
CA PHE A 784 -13.77 26.81 50.66
C PHE A 784 -12.99 27.92 51.37
N GLN A 785 -12.26 28.78 50.65
CA GLN A 785 -11.45 29.88 51.17
C GLN A 785 -11.64 31.12 50.30
N LYS A 786 -11.97 32.26 50.91
CA LYS A 786 -12.03 33.53 50.17
C LYS A 786 -10.64 33.92 49.67
N ASP A 787 -10.57 34.33 48.43
CA ASP A 787 -9.41 34.87 47.76
C ASP A 787 -9.47 36.40 47.68
N LEU A 788 -8.31 37.02 47.88
CA LEU A 788 -8.11 38.45 47.76
C LEU A 788 -6.94 38.74 46.82
N PHE A 789 -7.24 39.34 45.68
CA PHE A 789 -6.25 39.74 44.68
C PHE A 789 -5.74 41.15 44.98
N ILE A 790 -4.44 41.31 45.16
CA ILE A 790 -3.84 42.55 45.65
C ILE A 790 -2.70 43.03 44.74
N ASP A 791 -2.76 44.32 44.47
CA ASP A 791 -1.71 45.13 43.85
C ASP A 791 -1.40 46.29 44.83
N SER A 792 -0.14 46.64 45.06
CA SER A 792 0.21 47.67 46.06
C SER A 792 1.37 48.55 45.64
N ASP A 793 1.15 49.86 45.72
CA ASP A 793 2.16 50.93 45.52
C ASP A 793 2.77 51.41 46.85
N MET A 794 2.36 50.82 47.98
CA MET A 794 2.79 51.24 49.31
C MET A 794 4.19 50.69 49.65
N SER A 795 5.01 51.48 50.34
CA SER A 795 6.29 51.02 50.90
C SER A 795 6.14 49.88 51.91
N VAL A 796 5.01 49.83 52.63
CA VAL A 796 4.66 48.77 53.59
C VAL A 796 3.89 47.60 52.95
N ASN A 797 3.81 47.54 51.62
CA ASN A 797 3.03 46.53 50.88
C ASN A 797 1.55 46.51 51.33
N ILE A 798 1.11 45.45 51.99
CA ILE A 798 -0.27 45.29 52.50
C ILE A 798 -0.35 45.43 54.03
N GLY A 799 0.74 45.82 54.68
CA GLY A 799 0.75 46.06 56.12
C GLY A 799 0.33 44.85 56.96
N TYR A 800 -0.52 45.07 57.95
CA TYR A 800 -1.09 44.01 58.78
C TYR A 800 -2.22 43.23 58.11
N ALA A 801 -2.59 43.55 56.87
CA ALA A 801 -3.48 42.68 56.10
C ALA A 801 -2.89 41.29 55.83
N ASN A 802 -1.57 41.12 56.00
CA ASN A 802 -0.92 39.81 56.02
C ASN A 802 -1.56 38.83 57.01
N ASN A 803 -2.15 39.33 58.10
CA ASN A 803 -2.77 38.53 59.15
C ASN A 803 -4.25 38.19 58.87
N LEU A 804 -4.84 38.70 57.77
CA LEU A 804 -6.22 38.38 57.44
C LEU A 804 -6.38 36.89 57.08
N PRO A 805 -7.45 36.22 57.53
CA PRO A 805 -7.68 34.79 57.33
C PRO A 805 -8.26 34.47 55.94
N VAL A 806 -7.91 35.27 54.93
CA VAL A 806 -8.20 35.01 53.52
C VAL A 806 -6.93 34.58 52.82
N THR A 807 -7.06 33.95 51.66
CA THR A 807 -5.93 33.68 50.78
C THR A 807 -5.58 34.96 50.03
N LYS A 808 -4.30 35.33 49.98
CA LYS A 808 -3.83 36.57 49.35
C LYS A 808 -3.03 36.26 48.11
N HIS A 809 -3.50 36.76 46.97
CA HIS A 809 -2.85 36.61 45.68
C HIS A 809 -2.28 37.92 45.21
N TRP A 810 -0.97 37.95 44.99
CA TRP A 810 -0.33 39.13 44.43
C TRP A 810 -0.51 39.15 42.91
N VAL A 811 -1.07 40.22 42.40
CA VAL A 811 -1.31 40.42 40.96
C VAL A 811 -0.60 41.64 40.45
N SER A 812 -0.35 41.64 39.15
CA SER A 812 0.17 42.77 38.39
C SER A 812 -0.96 43.43 37.59
N ALA A 813 -0.75 44.68 37.17
CA ALA A 813 -1.71 45.39 36.33
C ALA A 813 -2.01 44.67 34.99
N SER A 814 -1.09 43.83 34.47
CA SER A 814 -1.29 43.04 33.25
C SER A 814 -2.17 41.79 33.45
N GLU A 815 -2.42 41.39 34.69
CA GLU A 815 -3.25 40.23 35.06
C GLU A 815 -4.69 40.64 35.40
N LEU A 816 -5.03 41.91 35.18
CA LEU A 816 -6.32 42.51 35.46
C LEU A 816 -6.81 43.27 34.22
N ASP A 817 -8.13 43.34 34.01
CA ASP A 817 -8.69 44.18 32.94
C ASP A 817 -8.68 45.68 33.30
N SER A 818 -9.19 46.55 32.42
CA SER A 818 -9.28 47.99 32.68
C SER A 818 -10.16 48.38 33.88
N ASN A 819 -11.08 47.51 34.28
CA ASN A 819 -11.93 47.66 35.47
C ASN A 819 -11.35 46.94 36.69
N ARG A 820 -10.13 46.40 36.57
CA ARG A 820 -9.45 45.57 37.56
C ARG A 820 -10.14 44.25 37.87
N TYR A 821 -10.91 43.69 36.95
CA TYR A 821 -11.44 42.34 37.08
C TYR A 821 -10.32 41.32 36.94
N ILE A 822 -10.32 40.31 37.81
CA ILE A 822 -9.41 39.18 37.69
C ILE A 822 -9.97 38.18 36.69
N ASN A 823 -11.23 37.81 36.77
CA ASN A 823 -11.84 36.76 35.98
C ASN A 823 -12.45 37.24 34.65
N PHE A 824 -11.76 38.12 33.93
CA PHE A 824 -12.30 38.75 32.70
C PHE A 824 -12.46 37.80 31.50
N ASN A 825 -11.80 36.64 31.51
CA ASN A 825 -11.85 35.64 30.44
C ASN A 825 -12.96 34.59 30.65
N TYR A 826 -14.15 35.00 31.07
CA TYR A 826 -15.28 34.12 31.42
C TYR A 826 -16.13 33.63 30.22
N THR A 827 -15.85 34.10 29.00
CA THR A 827 -16.63 33.77 27.80
C THR A 827 -16.14 32.48 27.16
N ASN A 828 -17.07 31.59 26.80
CA ASN A 828 -16.81 30.40 25.97
C ASN A 828 -17.23 30.71 24.52
N SER A 829 -16.34 31.40 23.82
CA SER A 829 -16.56 32.15 22.57
C SER A 829 -17.16 31.35 21.41
N GLY A 830 -17.00 30.02 21.39
CA GLY A 830 -17.58 29.17 20.36
C GLY A 830 -18.58 28.13 20.84
N PHE A 831 -18.96 28.12 22.12
CA PHE A 831 -19.97 27.19 22.67
C PHE A 831 -21.22 27.89 23.23
N GLY A 832 -21.50 29.11 22.76
CA GLY A 832 -22.82 29.73 22.93
C GLY A 832 -23.09 30.41 24.29
N GLY A 833 -22.06 30.83 25.04
CA GLY A 833 -22.32 31.62 26.25
C GLY A 833 -21.13 31.90 27.17
N ASN A 834 -21.45 32.44 28.35
CA ASN A 834 -20.53 32.66 29.46
C ASN A 834 -20.54 31.45 30.40
N ILE A 835 -19.51 31.33 31.24
CA ILE A 835 -19.54 30.44 32.42
C ILE A 835 -20.81 30.73 33.23
N GLN A 836 -21.47 29.67 33.70
CA GLN A 836 -22.72 29.78 34.45
C GLN A 836 -22.48 30.53 35.77
N ALA A 837 -23.40 31.45 36.11
CA ALA A 837 -23.37 32.23 37.35
C ALA A 837 -22.10 33.06 37.59
N HIS A 838 -21.34 33.37 36.53
CA HIS A 838 -20.18 34.26 36.60
C HIS A 838 -20.52 35.58 37.32
N ILE A 839 -19.70 35.91 38.31
CA ILE A 839 -19.68 37.18 39.04
C ILE A 839 -18.29 37.78 38.80
N ASN A 840 -18.17 39.09 38.61
CA ASN A 840 -16.83 39.67 38.42
C ASN A 840 -16.16 39.89 39.77
N GLN A 841 -14.98 39.32 39.98
CA GLN A 841 -14.14 39.64 41.13
C GLN A 841 -13.10 40.70 40.74
N ARG A 842 -12.79 41.62 41.66
CA ARG A 842 -11.84 42.72 41.43
C ARG A 842 -10.53 42.51 42.19
N GLY A 843 -9.43 42.93 41.59
CA GLY A 843 -8.16 43.13 42.29
C GLY A 843 -8.11 44.47 43.00
N VAL A 844 -7.78 44.49 44.29
CA VAL A 844 -7.67 45.71 45.10
C VAL A 844 -6.31 46.37 44.86
N LEU A 845 -6.33 47.65 44.46
CA LEU A 845 -5.13 48.49 44.43
C LEU A 845 -4.97 49.21 45.77
N VAL A 846 -3.89 48.91 46.47
CA VAL A 846 -3.50 49.58 47.70
C VAL A 846 -2.53 50.70 47.34
N ARG A 847 -2.90 51.95 47.59
CA ARG A 847 -2.06 53.07 47.18
C ARG A 847 -2.07 54.22 48.16
N GLN A 848 -0.95 54.91 48.21
CA GLN A 848 -0.85 56.21 48.86
C GLN A 848 -1.54 57.27 48.01
N VAL A 849 -2.34 58.11 48.66
CA VAL A 849 -2.88 59.34 48.09
C VAL A 849 -2.78 60.46 49.12
N VAL A 850 -2.92 61.71 48.66
CA VAL A 850 -3.05 62.87 49.55
C VAL A 850 -4.51 62.91 50.01
N GLY A 851 -4.72 62.92 51.33
CA GLY A 851 -6.05 62.94 51.93
C GLY A 851 -6.72 64.31 51.88
N ASP A 852 -8.03 64.33 52.08
CA ASP A 852 -8.81 65.53 52.39
C ASP A 852 -9.73 65.17 53.57
N ALA A 853 -9.57 65.84 54.71
CA ALA A 853 -10.20 65.58 56.03
C ALA A 853 -9.50 64.60 57.02
N LEU A 854 -10.05 64.52 58.25
CA LEU A 854 -9.55 63.81 59.45
C LEU A 854 -9.67 62.27 59.39
N VAL A 855 -9.57 61.68 58.20
CA VAL A 855 -9.67 60.23 57.99
C VAL A 855 -8.27 59.71 57.62
N PHE A 856 -7.87 58.52 58.07
CA PHE A 856 -6.53 57.98 57.82
C PHE A 856 -6.41 57.15 56.54
N GLY A 857 -7.53 56.69 56.00
CA GLY A 857 -7.63 55.96 54.76
C GLY A 857 -9.08 55.85 54.30
N ALA A 858 -9.29 55.34 53.09
CA ALA A 858 -10.63 55.07 52.58
C ALA A 858 -10.61 53.91 51.58
N THR A 859 -11.53 52.97 51.74
CA THR A 859 -11.82 51.91 50.77
C THR A 859 -13.08 52.22 49.96
N THR A 860 -12.96 52.18 48.63
CA THR A 860 -14.02 52.61 47.70
C THR A 860 -15.12 51.56 47.52
N CYS A 861 -15.98 51.37 48.52
CA CYS A 861 -17.14 50.48 48.38
C CYS A 861 -18.28 50.69 49.40
N GLY A 862 -18.12 51.55 50.42
CA GLY A 862 -19.15 51.78 51.44
C GLY A 862 -19.42 50.52 52.27
N ALA A 863 -18.63 50.32 53.33
CA ALA A 863 -18.59 49.08 54.12
C ALA A 863 -19.97 48.60 54.64
N PRO A 864 -20.18 47.27 54.77
CA PRO A 864 -19.21 46.19 54.53
C PRO A 864 -19.22 45.68 53.08
N CYS A 865 -18.03 45.43 52.51
CA CYS A 865 -17.84 45.10 51.09
C CYS A 865 -17.39 43.65 50.90
N ASN A 866 -17.50 43.12 49.68
CA ASN A 866 -16.91 41.85 49.29
C ASN A 866 -15.76 42.06 48.28
N PRO A 867 -14.85 41.09 48.10
CA PRO A 867 -13.72 41.21 47.18
C PRO A 867 -14.12 41.60 45.75
N ASN A 868 -15.33 41.24 45.32
CA ASN A 868 -15.91 41.60 44.02
C ASN A 868 -16.31 43.07 43.81
N THR A 869 -16.42 43.88 44.88
CA THR A 869 -16.92 45.27 44.79
C THR A 869 -15.84 46.33 44.91
N THR A 870 -14.66 46.00 45.44
CA THR A 870 -13.63 46.99 45.77
C THR A 870 -12.58 47.10 44.67
N THR A 871 -12.27 48.32 44.22
CA THR A 871 -11.16 48.58 43.28
C THR A 871 -9.92 49.18 43.95
N VAL A 872 -10.09 50.06 44.94
CA VAL A 872 -8.98 50.83 45.53
C VAL A 872 -9.15 50.94 47.05
N SER A 873 -8.04 50.72 47.77
CA SER A 873 -7.85 51.10 49.17
C SER A 873 -6.81 52.21 49.24
N GLN A 874 -7.26 53.39 49.66
CA GLN A 874 -6.46 54.61 49.70
C GLN A 874 -5.92 54.85 51.10
N ILE A 875 -4.61 55.07 51.21
CA ILE A 875 -3.94 55.40 52.48
C ILE A 875 -3.54 56.87 52.45
N PHE A 876 -4.05 57.67 53.38
CA PHE A 876 -3.82 59.11 53.45
C PHE A 876 -2.55 59.39 54.25
N VAL A 877 -1.41 59.23 53.58
CA VAL A 877 -0.09 59.22 54.21
C VAL A 877 0.24 60.55 54.89
N ASP A 878 -0.20 61.67 54.31
CA ASP A 878 -0.05 63.01 54.87
C ASP A 878 -0.87 63.21 56.16
N VAL A 879 -2.08 62.68 56.21
CA VAL A 879 -2.93 62.72 57.40
C VAL A 879 -2.33 61.87 58.51
N ILE A 880 -1.93 60.62 58.23
CA ILE A 880 -1.27 59.75 59.23
C ILE A 880 -0.06 60.45 59.85
N ARG A 881 0.83 61.01 59.02
CA ARG A 881 2.03 61.75 59.47
C ARG A 881 1.71 62.97 60.33
N SER A 882 0.56 63.61 60.14
CA SER A 882 0.15 64.76 60.95
C SER A 882 -0.27 64.37 62.37
N PHE A 883 -0.72 63.13 62.57
CA PHE A 883 -1.16 62.58 63.87
C PHE A 883 -0.12 61.67 64.54
N THR A 884 0.91 61.24 63.80
CA THR A 884 2.10 60.55 64.31
C THR A 884 3.36 61.35 63.94
N PRO A 885 3.60 62.52 64.58
CA PRO A 885 4.81 63.29 64.31
C PRO A 885 6.06 62.52 64.82
N PRO A 886 7.24 62.73 64.20
CA PRO A 886 8.47 62.01 64.57
C PRO A 886 8.76 62.09 66.07
N ASP A 887 9.07 60.93 66.64
CA ASP A 887 9.21 60.67 68.08
C ASP A 887 10.44 61.37 68.74
N LYS A 888 11.13 62.27 68.04
CA LYS A 888 12.30 62.99 68.56
C LYS A 888 12.32 64.46 68.15
N THR A 889 12.37 65.33 69.16
CA THR A 889 12.90 66.70 69.01
C THR A 889 14.30 66.63 68.40
N PRO A 890 14.62 67.42 67.35
CA PRO A 890 15.88 67.30 66.65
C PRO A 890 17.05 67.71 67.54
N ALA A 891 17.94 66.76 67.86
CA ALA A 891 19.28 67.08 68.34
C ALA A 891 20.13 67.51 67.13
N ALA A 892 20.75 68.69 67.22
CA ALA A 892 21.27 69.48 66.10
C ALA A 892 22.31 68.82 65.16
N ASN A 893 22.79 67.60 65.40
CA ASN A 893 23.95 67.03 64.68
C ASN A 893 23.76 65.60 64.14
N ASN A 894 22.53 65.08 64.08
CA ASN A 894 22.28 63.80 63.41
C ASN A 894 20.86 63.82 62.82
N PRO A 895 20.65 63.80 61.49
CA PRO A 895 19.30 63.67 60.96
C PRO A 895 18.77 62.31 61.43
N PRO A 896 17.68 62.25 62.22
CA PRO A 896 17.05 60.97 62.49
C PRO A 896 16.61 60.42 61.13
N SER A 897 17.00 59.20 60.79
CA SER A 897 16.17 58.41 59.87
C SER A 897 14.84 58.25 60.59
N ASP A 898 13.89 59.12 60.26
CA ASP A 898 12.49 59.01 60.64
C ASP A 898 11.89 57.94 59.72
N PRO A 899 11.83 56.67 60.15
CA PRO A 899 11.21 55.63 59.33
C PRO A 899 9.72 55.93 59.43
N PRO A 900 9.08 56.42 58.35
CA PRO A 900 7.70 56.90 58.41
C PRO A 900 6.85 55.89 59.15
N ASP A 901 6.25 56.24 60.29
CA ASP A 901 5.67 55.35 61.32
C ASP A 901 5.16 54.00 60.80
N ASP A 902 6.10 53.06 60.60
CA ASP A 902 5.86 51.85 59.82
C ASP A 902 4.69 51.05 60.41
N ASN A 903 4.53 51.12 61.72
CA ASN A 903 3.46 50.46 62.44
C ASN A 903 2.09 51.11 62.18
N ALA A 904 2.00 52.45 62.20
CA ALA A 904 0.77 53.16 61.88
C ALA A 904 0.36 52.91 60.42
N PHE A 905 1.31 52.95 59.48
CA PHE A 905 1.06 52.60 58.09
C PHE A 905 0.60 51.15 57.92
N LYS A 906 1.24 50.19 58.60
CA LYS A 906 0.83 48.77 58.57
C LYS A 906 -0.58 48.57 59.11
N GLN A 907 -0.95 49.29 60.17
CA GLN A 907 -2.28 49.22 60.81
C GLN A 907 -3.37 49.81 59.92
N VAL A 908 -3.20 51.04 59.44
CA VAL A 908 -4.19 51.68 58.56
C VAL A 908 -4.32 50.89 57.26
N THR A 909 -3.22 50.42 56.68
CA THR A 909 -3.28 49.56 55.49
C THR A 909 -4.03 48.26 55.76
N GLY A 910 -3.80 47.61 56.92
CA GLY A 910 -4.56 46.45 57.35
C GLY A 910 -6.06 46.74 57.51
N HIS A 911 -6.40 47.89 58.09
CA HIS A 911 -7.76 48.38 58.29
C HIS A 911 -8.51 48.54 56.98
N GLU A 912 -7.94 49.32 56.05
CA GLU A 912 -8.59 49.60 54.77
C GLU A 912 -8.76 48.33 53.93
N ILE A 913 -7.77 47.43 53.93
CA ILE A 913 -7.88 46.14 53.24
C ILE A 913 -8.91 45.24 53.92
N GLY A 914 -9.05 45.29 55.25
CA GLY A 914 -10.09 44.57 55.99
C GLY A 914 -11.51 44.89 55.48
N HIS A 915 -11.79 46.13 55.10
CA HIS A 915 -13.08 46.51 54.51
C HIS A 915 -13.41 45.76 53.22
N THR A 916 -12.40 45.34 52.46
CA THR A 916 -12.56 44.66 51.16
C THR A 916 -13.09 43.24 51.30
N ILE A 917 -12.96 42.64 52.49
CA ILE A 917 -13.42 41.28 52.81
C ILE A 917 -14.58 41.29 53.82
N GLY A 918 -15.25 42.43 53.98
CA GLY A 918 -16.49 42.54 54.75
C GLY A 918 -16.29 42.88 56.23
N VAL A 919 -15.08 43.26 56.66
CA VAL A 919 -14.84 43.72 58.04
C VAL A 919 -15.39 45.14 58.17
N GLY A 920 -16.42 45.34 59.00
CA GLY A 920 -17.04 46.65 59.27
C GLY A 920 -16.39 47.42 60.43
N HIS A 921 -16.77 48.69 60.58
CA HIS A 921 -16.48 49.50 61.78
C HIS A 921 -17.38 49.12 62.96
N TYR A 922 -16.95 49.43 64.19
CA TYR A 922 -17.73 49.21 65.41
C TYR A 922 -18.43 50.49 65.91
N ASP A 923 -19.64 50.37 66.47
CA ASP A 923 -20.40 51.48 67.07
C ASP A 923 -20.05 51.70 68.56
N TYR A 924 -19.89 52.96 68.96
CA TYR A 924 -19.36 53.44 70.25
C TYR A 924 -20.05 52.93 71.55
N ASN A 925 -21.20 52.25 71.49
CA ASN A 925 -22.06 51.96 72.65
C ASN A 925 -21.90 50.58 73.30
N GLY A 926 -20.75 49.90 73.08
CA GLY A 926 -20.19 48.94 74.05
C GLY A 926 -20.95 47.62 74.25
N THR A 927 -20.46 46.55 73.61
CA THR A 927 -20.42 45.17 74.15
C THR A 927 -19.57 44.17 73.35
N ARG A 928 -18.91 44.56 72.24
CA ARG A 928 -17.94 43.71 71.52
C ARG A 928 -16.81 44.54 70.90
N LEU A 929 -15.59 44.47 71.43
CA LEU A 929 -14.42 45.09 70.79
C LEU A 929 -14.02 44.21 69.59
N THR A 930 -13.87 44.80 68.40
CA THR A 930 -13.21 44.17 67.24
C THR A 930 -11.86 44.86 67.00
N VAL A 931 -10.97 44.14 66.31
CA VAL A 931 -9.51 44.35 66.18
C VAL A 931 -9.05 45.70 65.59
N MET A 932 -9.91 46.55 65.01
CA MET A 932 -9.44 47.77 64.32
C MET A 932 -10.28 49.02 64.62
N VAL A 933 -10.00 49.66 65.76
CA VAL A 933 -10.38 51.05 66.08
C VAL A 933 -9.17 51.91 65.73
N ASN A 934 -9.28 52.96 64.92
CA ASN A 934 -9.79 54.25 65.36
C ASN A 934 -10.17 55.17 64.20
N GLY A 935 -11.45 55.12 63.80
CA GLY A 935 -12.10 56.29 63.22
C GLY A 935 -12.24 57.37 64.30
N PHE A 936 -11.65 58.54 64.09
CA PHE A 936 -11.99 59.73 64.86
C PHE A 936 -12.94 60.60 64.05
N SER A 937 -14.24 60.55 64.37
CA SER A 937 -15.22 61.56 63.96
C SER A 937 -15.76 62.31 65.19
N TRP A 938 -15.16 63.48 65.47
CA TRP A 938 -15.63 64.67 66.23
C TRP A 938 -16.52 64.51 67.49
N ALA A 939 -16.00 64.99 68.63
CA ALA A 939 -16.56 66.06 69.50
C ALA A 939 -16.17 65.91 70.99
N ALA A 940 -15.03 66.48 71.40
CA ALA A 940 -14.81 66.87 72.80
C ALA A 940 -13.91 68.12 72.83
N PRO A 941 -14.29 69.22 73.52
CA PRO A 941 -13.55 70.48 73.47
C PRO A 941 -12.16 70.47 74.16
N ASN A 942 -11.67 69.33 74.66
CA ASN A 942 -10.35 69.20 75.29
C ASN A 942 -9.94 67.70 75.34
N PRO A 943 -9.13 67.17 74.42
CA PRO A 943 -8.44 65.91 74.64
C PRO A 943 -7.27 66.12 75.63
N PRO A 944 -7.02 65.20 76.56
CA PRO A 944 -5.81 65.26 77.39
C PRO A 944 -4.56 65.10 76.51
N ASP A 945 -3.54 65.91 76.80
CA ASP A 945 -2.25 65.94 76.14
C ASP A 945 -1.23 65.10 76.95
N PRO A 946 -0.57 64.08 76.39
CA PRO A 946 -0.75 63.52 75.05
C PRO A 946 -1.97 62.58 74.98
N PRO A 947 -2.57 62.36 73.79
CA PRO A 947 -3.68 61.44 73.64
C PRO A 947 -3.28 60.02 74.08
N PRO A 948 -3.94 59.39 75.08
CA PRO A 948 -3.49 58.13 75.66
C PRO A 948 -3.80 56.88 74.81
N TYR A 949 -3.91 57.00 73.48
CA TYR A 949 -4.53 55.96 72.64
C TYR A 949 -3.67 55.46 71.47
N TRP A 950 -2.34 55.51 71.58
CA TRP A 950 -1.43 54.90 70.60
C TRP A 950 -0.68 53.66 71.11
N THR A 951 -0.99 53.16 72.31
CA THR A 951 -0.09 52.21 72.99
C THR A 951 -0.65 50.82 73.28
N ASN A 952 -1.76 50.37 72.69
CA ASN A 952 -2.11 48.94 72.74
C ASN A 952 -3.00 48.54 71.55
N ILE A 953 -2.36 48.32 70.40
CA ILE A 953 -2.86 47.36 69.41
C ILE A 953 -2.11 46.06 69.73
N PRO A 954 -2.79 44.97 70.13
CA PRO A 954 -2.12 43.78 70.62
C PRO A 954 -1.12 43.25 69.59
N SER A 955 0.12 42.99 70.02
CA SER A 955 1.09 42.23 69.20
C SER A 955 0.70 40.74 69.09
N GLN A 956 -0.34 40.32 69.82
CA GLN A 956 -0.91 38.98 69.82
C GLN A 956 -2.44 39.07 69.99
N TYR A 957 -3.18 38.50 69.04
CA TYR A 957 -4.64 38.38 69.05
C TYR A 957 -5.09 37.48 70.21
N ASP A 958 -6.08 37.89 71.01
CA ASP A 958 -6.59 37.08 72.12
C ASP A 958 -7.55 35.97 71.62
N ALA A 959 -8.10 35.16 72.54
CA ALA A 959 -9.02 34.07 72.17
C ALA A 959 -10.36 34.58 71.58
N THR A 960 -10.74 35.83 71.84
CA THR A 960 -11.91 36.52 71.30
C THR A 960 -11.65 37.01 69.88
N ASP A 961 -10.45 37.53 69.61
CA ASP A 961 -9.98 37.93 68.28
C ASP A 961 -9.83 36.71 67.34
N ASN A 962 -9.25 35.61 67.84
CA ASN A 962 -9.24 34.32 67.14
C ASN A 962 -10.65 33.73 66.94
N GLY A 963 -11.61 34.13 67.78
CA GLY A 963 -13.02 33.76 67.69
C GLY A 963 -13.78 34.56 66.62
N GLN A 964 -13.45 35.84 66.40
CA GLN A 964 -14.04 36.67 65.34
C GLN A 964 -13.45 36.37 63.97
N ILE A 965 -12.16 36.04 63.88
CA ILE A 965 -11.50 35.52 62.66
C ILE A 965 -12.03 34.12 62.27
N ARG A 966 -12.77 33.44 63.16
CA ARG A 966 -13.52 32.20 62.89
C ARG A 966 -15.04 32.41 62.76
N LEU A 967 -15.54 33.64 62.84
CA LEU A 967 -16.97 33.98 62.71
C LEU A 967 -17.26 35.22 61.85
N HIS A 968 -16.25 35.74 61.14
CA HIS A 968 -16.29 36.68 60.02
C HIS A 968 -15.07 36.42 59.16
#